data_AF-C4M6U3-F1
#
_entry.id   AF-C4M6U3-F1
#
_cell.length_a   1.000
_cell.length_b   1.000
_cell.length_c   1.000
_cell.angle_alpha   90.00
_cell.angle_beta   90.00
_cell.angle_gamma   90.00
#
_symmetry.space_group_name_H-M   'P 1'
#
loop_
_entity.id
_entity.type
_entity.pdbx_description
1 polymer ?
#
loop_
_entity_poly.entity_id
_entity_poly.type
_entity_poly.pdbx_seq_one_letter_code
_entity_poly.pdbx_strand_id
1 'polypeptide(L)'
;MDEVSPTKHFTSKPLLPTKTPRDKAISHYVNALNSPRNVVKTETPECGIQIIDGDGNFASTDTRERPSLKNYILSKPEFLKRGMDYNAVGILGAQSSGKSTLLNYLFNTKFRILNEVMGRSRTTHGVWMALSGKESNIVVFDLEGTDGSAREDDYSFERKTSLFSLSVCSVLMVNLWSHDVGRFQASNMSLLKTVFELNLQLFVKEETPKTLIVFVIRDREADTPFDQIERDIMEDIMRIWDTVIPPEEFINSPINRFFDFQFTSLPHYEHFYENFVEEVNLMKKKFDPKNKDTYFLPQYNKEIPADGLSCFCEQIWETIKDNKDLDLPSQREMLSRYRCTEISNQIYKEFNDSIKGEMKILKKGNIIEDFKKVFTKQIDAALERYKEVTERYMETIVEEIEEQLKKQLCGLVESLFERQAELMEKAIGKRVKGEFTIIRNEYALLYNKKEFNPMKYQKYSQELSRTKAVIERDWRKQFDDSVPKFLAEKTKEKFNSVCKDIGIAYEDSVSKMTEVMKQHFGDYLESTIKPKITPYLEACKKDMWKNIRNVINIQFTNGFNKLEEGFKTCSNMNKDTIEEEIKKSKTDILNSIKELVIKRKIELPYLLERKFNNMFRFDNKGLPRKWEPTDDVDTLYFAARDETEDILDMYCYFRIEESDDQYKFTINYRDGDLPSESIETLPKGADEEKVILNHEERKELIETLNGFFEKGYLIALREKENSEIKYQIPLYLIVLVVFFGFDEFIAILTNPLLFILTLIIGGGVYIGYKLNLGGVAKNYIQYLLSMSLSSTMEYLRTIPFFTPLIDKVWPKDDNNTEETQEEIK
;
A
#
# COMPACT_ATOMS: atom_id res chain seq x y z
N MET A 1 -14.96 -45.17 -96.83
CA MET A 1 -16.28 -44.55 -96.61
C MET A 1 -15.95 -43.30 -95.84
N ASP A 2 -15.83 -42.21 -96.59
CA ASP A 2 -15.01 -41.06 -96.23
C ASP A 2 -15.93 -39.87 -95.99
N GLU A 3 -15.94 -39.34 -94.76
CA GLU A 3 -16.61 -38.10 -94.38
C GLU A 3 -15.56 -37.07 -93.99
N VAL A 4 -15.28 -36.12 -94.88
CA VAL A 4 -14.45 -34.94 -94.59
C VAL A 4 -15.32 -33.69 -94.73
N SER A 5 -15.46 -33.01 -93.60
CA SER A 5 -16.11 -31.73 -93.37
C SER A 5 -15.51 -30.57 -94.20
N PRO A 6 -16.32 -29.69 -94.82
CA PRO A 6 -15.83 -28.50 -95.50
C PRO A 6 -15.76 -27.30 -94.55
N THR A 7 -14.54 -26.87 -94.23
CA THR A 7 -14.25 -25.56 -93.64
C THR A 7 -14.55 -24.44 -94.64
N LYS A 8 -15.68 -23.75 -94.49
CA LYS A 8 -15.97 -22.47 -95.17
C LYS A 8 -15.55 -21.30 -94.28
N HIS A 9 -14.48 -20.63 -94.68
CA HIS A 9 -14.08 -19.32 -94.15
C HIS A 9 -15.15 -18.27 -94.48
N PHE A 10 -15.96 -17.88 -93.49
CA PHE A 10 -16.76 -16.66 -93.56
C PHE A 10 -15.90 -15.48 -93.08
N THR A 11 -15.42 -14.68 -94.03
CA THR A 11 -14.90 -13.35 -93.74
C THR A 11 -16.09 -12.43 -93.44
N SER A 12 -16.41 -12.25 -92.16
CA SER A 12 -17.34 -11.21 -91.72
C SER A 12 -16.68 -9.84 -91.90
N LYS A 13 -17.10 -9.07 -92.91
CA LYS A 13 -17.04 -7.61 -92.76
C LYS A 13 -17.90 -7.26 -91.54
N PRO A 14 -17.42 -6.47 -90.58
CA PRO A 14 -18.23 -6.06 -89.45
C PRO A 14 -19.41 -5.24 -89.99
N LEU A 15 -20.61 -5.81 -89.88
CA LEU A 15 -21.84 -5.03 -89.89
C LEU A 15 -21.71 -4.04 -88.73
N LEU A 16 -21.50 -2.75 -89.04
CA LEU A 16 -21.75 -1.70 -88.06
C LEU A 16 -23.18 -1.93 -87.55
N PRO A 17 -23.40 -2.14 -86.24
CA PRO A 17 -24.72 -2.42 -85.72
C PRO A 17 -25.60 -1.24 -86.11
N THR A 18 -26.64 -1.52 -86.89
CA THR A 18 -27.73 -0.58 -87.10
C THR A 18 -28.34 -0.32 -85.74
N LYS A 19 -28.00 0.84 -85.15
CA LYS A 19 -28.54 1.29 -83.87
C LYS A 19 -30.05 1.11 -83.87
N THR A 20 -30.55 0.28 -82.97
CA THR A 20 -31.98 0.12 -82.72
C THR A 20 -32.58 1.49 -82.32
N PRO A 21 -33.90 1.69 -82.44
CA PRO A 21 -34.56 2.88 -81.87
C PRO A 21 -34.18 3.10 -80.40
N ARG A 22 -34.01 2.02 -79.62
CA ARG A 22 -33.51 2.02 -78.25
C ARG A 22 -32.06 2.50 -78.11
N ASP A 23 -31.15 2.06 -78.97
CA ASP A 23 -29.76 2.55 -79.02
C ASP A 23 -29.70 4.06 -79.31
N LYS A 24 -30.60 4.57 -80.16
CA LYS A 24 -30.71 6.01 -80.43
C LYS A 24 -31.17 6.78 -79.21
N ALA A 25 -32.15 6.27 -78.46
CA ALA A 25 -32.66 6.90 -77.23
C ALA A 25 -31.61 6.92 -76.11
N ILE A 26 -30.94 5.79 -75.84
CA ILE A 26 -29.83 5.71 -74.86
C ILE A 26 -28.66 6.60 -75.29
N SER A 27 -28.29 6.59 -76.58
CA SER A 27 -27.26 7.48 -77.11
C SER A 27 -27.67 8.95 -76.96
N HIS A 28 -28.94 9.31 -77.17
CA HIS A 28 -29.43 10.67 -76.94
C HIS A 28 -29.32 11.07 -75.47
N TYR A 29 -29.67 10.18 -74.55
CA TYR A 29 -29.55 10.42 -73.11
C TYR A 29 -28.09 10.59 -72.66
N VAL A 30 -27.21 9.67 -73.05
CA VAL A 30 -25.77 9.74 -72.76
C VAL A 30 -25.13 10.99 -73.39
N ASN A 31 -25.53 11.34 -74.62
CA ASN A 31 -25.05 12.55 -75.29
C ASN A 31 -25.61 13.82 -74.63
N ALA A 32 -26.86 13.82 -74.15
CA ALA A 32 -27.44 14.96 -73.42
C ALA A 32 -26.74 15.19 -72.08
N LEU A 33 -26.36 14.13 -71.36
CA LEU A 33 -25.55 14.20 -70.14
C LEU A 33 -24.12 14.70 -70.41
N ASN A 34 -23.54 14.39 -71.58
CA ASN A 34 -22.15 14.72 -71.92
C ASN A 34 -22.01 15.97 -72.83
N SER A 35 -23.10 16.60 -73.26
CA SER A 35 -23.07 17.73 -74.19
C SER A 35 -22.66 19.03 -73.47
N PRO A 36 -21.56 19.70 -73.89
CA PRO A 36 -21.11 20.95 -73.27
C PRO A 36 -21.99 22.17 -73.54
N ARG A 37 -23.06 22.06 -74.35
CA ARG A 37 -23.72 23.22 -74.97
C ARG A 37 -24.94 23.81 -74.27
N ASN A 38 -25.31 23.36 -73.08
CA ASN A 38 -26.32 24.04 -72.24
C ASN A 38 -25.79 24.23 -70.81
N VAL A 39 -24.89 25.19 -70.63
CA VAL A 39 -24.50 25.68 -69.29
C VAL A 39 -25.60 26.61 -68.75
N VAL A 40 -26.82 26.10 -68.65
CA VAL A 40 -27.68 26.47 -67.53
C VAL A 40 -27.13 25.66 -66.37
N LYS A 41 -26.84 26.28 -65.22
CA LYS A 41 -26.30 25.64 -64.01
C LYS A 41 -27.09 24.36 -63.70
N THR A 42 -26.66 23.24 -64.27
CA THR A 42 -27.30 21.93 -64.15
C THR A 42 -26.43 21.20 -63.15
N GLU A 43 -27.02 20.94 -61.99
CA GLU A 43 -26.40 20.21 -60.89
C GLU A 43 -25.73 18.94 -61.43
N THR A 44 -24.46 18.73 -61.10
CA THR A 44 -23.75 17.50 -61.45
C THR A 44 -24.57 16.30 -60.95
N PRO A 45 -24.89 15.31 -61.79
CA PRO A 45 -25.80 14.25 -61.38
C PRO A 45 -25.14 13.40 -60.29
N GLU A 46 -25.87 13.14 -59.19
CA GLU A 46 -25.35 12.46 -58.00
C GLU A 46 -25.12 10.97 -58.28
N CYS A 47 -23.94 10.46 -57.93
CA CYS A 47 -23.66 9.03 -57.89
C CYS A 47 -24.19 8.44 -56.57
N GLY A 48 -25.09 7.47 -56.67
CA GLY A 48 -25.59 6.75 -55.49
C GLY A 48 -24.58 5.78 -54.89
N ILE A 49 -24.85 5.35 -53.67
CA ILE A 49 -24.14 4.31 -52.93
C ILE A 49 -24.98 3.04 -52.88
N GLN A 50 -24.35 1.87 -52.95
CA GLN A 50 -25.01 0.60 -52.65
C GLN A 50 -25.09 0.44 -51.12
N ILE A 51 -26.31 0.47 -50.56
CA ILE A 51 -26.52 0.34 -49.11
C ILE A 51 -26.68 -1.12 -48.68
N ILE A 52 -27.21 -1.96 -49.56
CA ILE A 52 -27.39 -3.39 -49.38
C ILE A 52 -26.83 -4.04 -50.65
N ASP A 53 -25.88 -4.97 -50.53
CA ASP A 53 -25.37 -5.70 -51.68
C ASP A 53 -26.25 -6.89 -52.09
N GLY A 54 -25.89 -7.57 -53.16
CA GLY A 54 -26.61 -8.76 -53.64
C GLY A 54 -26.57 -9.95 -52.69
N ASP A 55 -25.66 -9.94 -51.71
CA ASP A 55 -25.57 -10.97 -50.67
C ASP A 55 -26.40 -10.60 -49.42
N GLY A 56 -27.06 -9.43 -49.43
CA GLY A 56 -27.86 -8.93 -48.32
C GLY A 56 -27.05 -8.40 -47.14
N ASN A 57 -25.83 -7.91 -47.38
CA ASN A 57 -25.02 -7.25 -46.37
C ASN A 57 -25.18 -5.72 -46.44
N PHE A 58 -25.46 -5.14 -45.27
CA PHE A 58 -25.66 -3.71 -45.10
C PHE A 58 -24.34 -2.94 -45.08
N ALA A 59 -24.34 -1.66 -45.50
CA ALA A 59 -23.17 -0.78 -45.57
C ALA A 59 -22.83 -0.20 -44.18
N SER A 60 -22.61 -1.07 -43.21
CA SER A 60 -22.35 -0.70 -41.80
C SER A 60 -20.94 -0.16 -41.60
N THR A 61 -19.94 -0.81 -42.20
CA THR A 61 -18.52 -0.46 -42.09
C THR A 61 -17.94 -0.01 -43.42
N ASP A 62 -16.94 0.88 -43.38
CA ASP A 62 -16.20 1.23 -44.60
C ASP A 62 -15.37 0.05 -45.10
N THR A 63 -15.45 -0.21 -46.39
CA THR A 63 -14.61 -1.17 -47.11
C THR A 63 -13.77 -0.43 -48.15
N ARG A 64 -12.78 -1.10 -48.75
CA ARG A 64 -11.96 -0.49 -49.82
C ARG A 64 -12.78 -0.07 -51.04
N GLU A 65 -13.90 -0.74 -51.30
CA GLU A 65 -14.71 -0.58 -52.51
C GLU A 65 -15.98 0.24 -52.26
N ARG A 66 -16.43 0.33 -51.00
CA ARG A 66 -17.71 0.93 -50.61
C ARG A 66 -17.61 1.59 -49.23
N PRO A 67 -17.90 2.89 -49.09
CA PRO A 67 -17.99 3.54 -47.78
C PRO A 67 -19.21 3.03 -47.00
N SER A 68 -19.21 3.20 -45.69
CA SER A 68 -20.41 2.99 -44.87
C SER A 68 -21.48 4.04 -45.22
N LEU A 69 -22.75 3.67 -45.06
CA LEU A 69 -23.85 4.61 -45.22
C LEU A 69 -23.72 5.80 -44.27
N LYS A 70 -23.25 5.54 -43.04
CA LYS A 70 -22.94 6.58 -42.05
C LYS A 70 -21.95 7.61 -42.61
N ASN A 71 -20.83 7.17 -43.17
CA ASN A 71 -19.83 8.09 -43.72
C ASN A 71 -20.28 8.78 -45.01
N TYR A 72 -21.06 8.10 -45.85
CA TYR A 72 -21.68 8.74 -47.01
C TYR A 72 -22.59 9.90 -46.59
N ILE A 73 -23.47 9.70 -45.61
CA ILE A 73 -24.34 10.76 -45.07
C ILE A 73 -23.52 11.88 -44.42
N LEU A 74 -22.49 11.54 -43.63
CA LEU A 74 -21.60 12.52 -43.00
C LEU A 74 -20.84 13.38 -44.02
N SER A 75 -20.56 12.85 -45.21
CA SER A 75 -19.94 13.61 -46.31
C SER A 75 -20.86 14.66 -46.93
N LYS A 76 -22.14 14.71 -46.54
CA LYS A 76 -23.19 15.56 -47.11
C LYS A 76 -23.77 16.50 -46.04
N PRO A 77 -23.05 17.58 -45.68
CA PRO A 77 -23.45 18.48 -44.59
C PRO A 77 -24.76 19.22 -44.87
N GLU A 78 -25.13 19.43 -46.14
CA GLU A 78 -26.41 20.04 -46.53
C GLU A 78 -27.60 19.17 -46.13
N PHE A 79 -27.50 17.85 -46.36
CA PHE A 79 -28.52 16.89 -45.95
C PHE A 79 -28.66 16.83 -44.43
N LEU A 80 -27.54 16.77 -43.69
CA LEU A 80 -27.54 16.76 -42.23
C LEU A 80 -28.25 17.97 -41.60
N LYS A 81 -28.10 19.16 -42.21
CA LYS A 81 -28.73 20.40 -41.72
C LYS A 81 -30.25 20.39 -41.81
N ARG A 82 -30.86 19.51 -42.63
CA ARG A 82 -32.32 19.46 -42.81
C ARG A 82 -33.05 18.83 -41.62
N GLY A 83 -32.35 18.07 -40.78
CA GLY A 83 -33.01 17.28 -39.73
C GLY A 83 -34.03 16.31 -40.36
N MET A 84 -35.31 16.53 -40.12
CA MET A 84 -36.43 15.72 -40.63
C MET A 84 -37.01 16.20 -41.96
N ASP A 85 -36.61 17.38 -42.45
CA ASP A 85 -37.22 18.04 -43.60
C ASP A 85 -36.70 17.49 -44.94
N TYR A 86 -36.82 16.19 -45.16
CA TYR A 86 -36.53 15.54 -46.43
C TYR A 86 -37.58 14.46 -46.72
N ASN A 87 -37.60 13.97 -47.96
CA ASN A 87 -38.51 12.90 -48.36
C ASN A 87 -37.74 11.73 -48.96
N ALA A 88 -38.23 10.52 -48.73
CA ALA A 88 -37.63 9.30 -49.24
C ALA A 88 -38.53 8.66 -50.30
N VAL A 89 -37.98 8.40 -51.49
CA VAL A 89 -38.69 7.81 -52.62
C VAL A 89 -38.01 6.51 -53.05
N GLY A 90 -38.79 5.46 -53.24
CA GLY A 90 -38.32 4.18 -53.78
C GLY A 90 -39.03 3.80 -55.07
N ILE A 91 -38.45 2.91 -55.88
CA ILE A 91 -39.09 2.37 -57.07
C ILE A 91 -39.07 0.84 -57.11
N LEU A 92 -40.24 0.23 -57.29
CA LEU A 92 -40.44 -1.19 -57.50
C LEU A 92 -40.87 -1.47 -58.94
N GLY A 93 -40.69 -2.71 -59.38
CA GLY A 93 -41.19 -3.19 -60.67
C GLY A 93 -40.31 -4.25 -61.31
N ALA A 94 -40.83 -4.84 -62.38
CA ALA A 94 -40.24 -5.91 -63.16
C ALA A 94 -38.76 -5.67 -63.50
N GLN A 95 -37.97 -6.75 -63.62
CA GLN A 95 -36.55 -6.63 -63.98
C GLN A 95 -36.43 -5.99 -65.37
N SER A 96 -35.48 -5.06 -65.54
CA SER A 96 -35.26 -4.36 -66.82
C SER A 96 -36.47 -3.56 -67.36
N SER A 97 -37.47 -3.25 -66.54
CA SER A 97 -38.64 -2.40 -66.89
C SER A 97 -38.34 -0.90 -67.03
N GLY A 98 -37.07 -0.49 -66.91
CA GLY A 98 -36.66 0.91 -67.03
C GLY A 98 -36.69 1.72 -65.72
N LYS A 99 -36.70 1.07 -64.55
CA LYS A 99 -36.70 1.71 -63.22
C LYS A 99 -35.58 2.75 -63.03
N SER A 100 -34.32 2.31 -63.10
CA SER A 100 -33.15 3.17 -62.93
C SER A 100 -33.12 4.30 -63.96
N THR A 101 -33.55 4.02 -65.20
CA THR A 101 -33.71 5.03 -66.25
C THR A 101 -34.70 6.11 -65.81
N LEU A 102 -35.90 5.72 -65.36
CA LEU A 102 -36.92 6.66 -64.89
C LEU A 102 -36.43 7.49 -63.69
N LEU A 103 -35.79 6.86 -62.70
CA LEU A 103 -35.22 7.57 -61.55
C LEU A 103 -34.20 8.62 -61.97
N ASN A 104 -33.30 8.27 -62.89
CA ASN A 104 -32.27 9.19 -63.36
C ASN A 104 -32.86 10.43 -64.06
N TYR A 105 -33.96 10.29 -64.81
CA TYR A 105 -34.66 11.45 -65.39
C TYR A 105 -35.41 12.29 -64.34
N LEU A 106 -36.14 11.64 -63.42
CA LEU A 106 -36.92 12.33 -62.38
C LEU A 106 -36.02 13.09 -61.40
N PHE A 107 -34.94 12.45 -60.95
CA PHE A 107 -34.15 12.90 -59.81
C PHE A 107 -32.72 13.35 -60.15
N ASN A 108 -32.33 13.35 -61.44
CA ASN A 108 -30.97 13.75 -61.84
C ASN A 108 -29.87 12.91 -61.13
N THR A 109 -30.09 11.60 -61.02
CA THR A 109 -29.15 10.63 -60.43
C THR A 109 -28.37 9.87 -61.50
N LYS A 110 -27.29 9.16 -61.11
CA LYS A 110 -26.54 8.21 -61.98
C LYS A 110 -26.63 6.78 -61.50
N PHE A 111 -27.84 6.23 -61.35
CA PHE A 111 -27.98 4.79 -61.16
C PHE A 111 -27.54 4.04 -62.42
N ARG A 112 -26.96 2.86 -62.23
CA ARG A 112 -26.41 2.03 -63.31
C ARG A 112 -27.54 1.56 -64.24
N ILE A 113 -27.51 1.97 -65.50
CA ILE A 113 -28.44 1.51 -66.54
C ILE A 113 -27.81 0.32 -67.30
N LEU A 114 -28.62 -0.64 -67.74
CA LEU A 114 -28.21 -1.73 -68.62
C LEU A 114 -27.60 -1.16 -69.92
N ASN A 115 -26.34 -1.50 -70.23
CA ASN A 115 -25.77 -1.30 -71.56
C ASN A 115 -26.00 -2.57 -72.40
N GLU A 116 -26.86 -2.52 -73.39
CA GLU A 116 -27.20 -3.68 -74.25
C GLU A 116 -25.99 -4.31 -74.95
N VAL A 117 -24.96 -3.49 -75.23
CA VAL A 117 -23.69 -3.94 -75.86
C VAL A 117 -22.96 -5.00 -75.01
N MET A 118 -23.15 -5.03 -73.69
CA MET A 118 -22.49 -5.98 -72.79
C MET A 118 -23.38 -7.18 -72.41
N GLY A 119 -24.56 -7.32 -73.03
CA GLY A 119 -25.51 -8.40 -72.77
C GLY A 119 -26.53 -8.09 -71.68
N ARG A 120 -27.60 -8.88 -71.62
CA ARG A 120 -28.65 -8.80 -70.58
C ARG A 120 -28.15 -9.37 -69.25
N SER A 121 -27.13 -8.76 -68.64
CA SER A 121 -26.71 -9.06 -67.26
C SER A 121 -27.49 -8.20 -66.27
N ARG A 122 -27.96 -8.76 -65.13
CA ARG A 122 -28.69 -8.07 -64.05
C ARG A 122 -28.14 -6.65 -63.77
N THR A 123 -29.02 -5.64 -63.71
CA THR A 123 -28.66 -4.20 -63.66
C THR A 123 -28.23 -3.72 -62.28
N THR A 124 -28.95 -4.15 -61.25
CA THR A 124 -28.83 -3.73 -59.86
C THR A 124 -28.87 -5.00 -59.01
N HIS A 125 -27.80 -5.24 -58.26
CA HIS A 125 -27.80 -6.22 -57.18
C HIS A 125 -27.98 -5.43 -55.88
N GLY A 126 -28.99 -5.78 -55.08
CA GLY A 126 -29.31 -5.11 -53.83
C GLY A 126 -29.93 -3.72 -53.98
N VAL A 127 -29.78 -2.90 -52.94
CA VAL A 127 -30.44 -1.59 -52.82
C VAL A 127 -29.42 -0.48 -52.95
N TRP A 128 -29.72 0.47 -53.83
CA TRP A 128 -28.91 1.66 -54.05
C TRP A 128 -29.64 2.89 -53.53
N MET A 129 -28.90 3.81 -52.93
CA MET A 129 -29.41 5.06 -52.40
C MET A 129 -28.66 6.24 -53.01
N ALA A 130 -29.35 7.29 -53.43
CA ALA A 130 -28.75 8.54 -53.84
C ALA A 130 -29.45 9.72 -53.18
N LEU A 131 -28.69 10.78 -52.88
CA LEU A 131 -29.25 12.04 -52.40
C LEU A 131 -29.42 12.99 -53.58
N SER A 132 -30.65 13.44 -53.79
CA SER A 132 -31.07 14.20 -54.97
C SER A 132 -31.82 15.47 -54.57
N GLY A 133 -31.99 16.35 -55.55
CA GLY A 133 -32.74 17.60 -55.44
C GLY A 133 -31.83 18.77 -55.06
N LYS A 134 -32.41 19.97 -55.10
CA LYS A 134 -31.73 21.18 -54.63
C LYS A 134 -31.36 21.00 -53.17
N GLU A 135 -30.06 21.09 -52.87
CA GLU A 135 -29.53 20.92 -51.50
C GLU A 135 -29.83 19.53 -50.88
N SER A 136 -29.93 18.47 -51.70
CA SER A 136 -30.07 17.08 -51.25
C SER A 136 -31.33 16.80 -50.40
N ASN A 137 -32.50 17.30 -50.82
CA ASN A 137 -33.74 17.18 -50.05
C ASN A 137 -34.56 15.90 -50.33
N ILE A 138 -34.11 15.04 -51.25
CA ILE A 138 -34.80 13.80 -51.63
C ILE A 138 -33.82 12.64 -51.53
N VAL A 139 -34.16 11.62 -50.73
CA VAL A 139 -33.45 10.34 -50.68
C VAL A 139 -34.10 9.40 -51.69
N VAL A 140 -33.34 8.92 -52.67
CA VAL A 140 -33.86 8.08 -53.75
C VAL A 140 -33.31 6.66 -53.60
N PHE A 141 -34.19 5.67 -53.58
CA PHE A 141 -33.85 4.26 -53.51
C PHE A 141 -34.14 3.56 -54.85
N ASP A 142 -33.09 3.01 -55.47
CA ASP A 142 -33.21 2.12 -56.62
C ASP A 142 -33.12 0.67 -56.12
N LEU A 143 -34.21 -0.07 -56.31
CA LEU A 143 -34.37 -1.43 -55.79
C LEU A 143 -34.11 -2.45 -56.89
N GLU A 144 -33.64 -3.63 -56.49
CA GLU A 144 -33.50 -4.76 -57.39
C GLU A 144 -34.87 -5.12 -58.03
N GLY A 145 -34.84 -5.61 -59.28
CA GLY A 145 -36.05 -6.00 -59.98
C GLY A 145 -36.62 -7.32 -59.49
N THR A 146 -37.94 -7.46 -59.57
CA THR A 146 -38.74 -8.52 -58.94
C THR A 146 -38.92 -9.80 -59.77
N ASP A 147 -38.18 -9.98 -60.88
CA ASP A 147 -38.41 -11.11 -61.81
C ASP A 147 -37.20 -12.07 -61.91
N GLY A 148 -36.55 -12.37 -60.78
CA GLY A 148 -35.51 -13.39 -60.71
C GLY A 148 -36.04 -14.82 -60.87
N SER A 149 -36.28 -15.29 -62.10
CA SER A 149 -36.92 -16.59 -62.37
C SER A 149 -36.04 -17.84 -62.15
N ALA A 150 -35.12 -17.90 -61.18
CA ALA A 150 -34.20 -19.05 -61.07
C ALA A 150 -33.84 -19.60 -59.68
N ARG A 151 -34.17 -18.98 -58.53
CA ARG A 151 -33.89 -19.56 -57.19
C ARG A 151 -34.94 -19.19 -56.15
N GLU A 152 -35.24 -20.10 -55.22
CA GLU A 152 -36.11 -19.83 -54.06
C GLU A 152 -35.54 -18.70 -53.16
N ASP A 153 -34.20 -18.58 -53.10
CA ASP A 153 -33.52 -17.51 -52.36
C ASP A 153 -33.78 -16.11 -52.95
N ASP A 154 -33.93 -16.00 -54.29
CA ASP A 154 -34.13 -14.71 -54.98
C ASP A 154 -35.50 -14.11 -54.62
N TYR A 155 -36.57 -14.93 -54.59
CA TYR A 155 -37.89 -14.50 -54.14
C TYR A 155 -37.87 -13.99 -52.68
N SER A 156 -37.03 -14.59 -51.83
CA SER A 156 -36.87 -14.13 -50.45
C SER A 156 -36.22 -12.75 -50.38
N PHE A 157 -35.23 -12.48 -51.23
CA PHE A 157 -34.51 -11.21 -51.25
C PHE A 157 -35.37 -10.06 -51.81
N GLU A 158 -36.14 -10.31 -52.86
CA GLU A 158 -37.09 -9.34 -53.44
C GLU A 158 -38.16 -8.92 -52.41
N ARG A 159 -38.68 -9.88 -51.63
CA ARG A 159 -39.59 -9.60 -50.51
C ARG A 159 -38.94 -8.70 -49.47
N LYS A 160 -37.69 -8.99 -49.08
CA LYS A 160 -36.94 -8.22 -48.08
C LYS A 160 -36.67 -6.79 -48.53
N THR A 161 -36.24 -6.59 -49.78
CA THR A 161 -35.96 -5.26 -50.34
C THR A 161 -37.24 -4.43 -50.54
N SER A 162 -38.33 -5.08 -50.95
CA SER A 162 -39.64 -4.43 -51.07
C SER A 162 -40.17 -3.98 -49.71
N LEU A 163 -40.10 -4.84 -48.69
CA LEU A 163 -40.46 -4.52 -47.31
C LEU A 163 -39.60 -3.39 -46.73
N PHE A 164 -38.28 -3.43 -46.96
CA PHE A 164 -37.34 -2.37 -46.58
C PHE A 164 -37.76 -1.02 -47.17
N SER A 165 -38.04 -0.97 -48.47
CA SER A 165 -38.45 0.27 -49.14
C SER A 165 -39.79 0.81 -48.63
N LEU A 166 -40.77 -0.05 -48.34
CA LEU A 166 -42.05 0.38 -47.79
C LEU A 166 -41.91 1.01 -46.39
N SER A 167 -40.93 0.52 -45.62
CA SER A 167 -40.65 0.98 -44.25
C SER A 167 -39.90 2.31 -44.22
N VAL A 168 -39.01 2.54 -45.19
CA VAL A 168 -38.13 3.73 -45.22
C VAL A 168 -38.69 4.85 -46.09
N CYS A 169 -39.41 4.54 -47.17
CA CYS A 169 -39.88 5.54 -48.13
C CYS A 169 -41.21 6.19 -47.70
N SER A 170 -41.31 7.50 -47.93
CA SER A 170 -42.58 8.24 -47.87
C SER A 170 -43.41 8.03 -49.14
N VAL A 171 -42.73 7.91 -50.28
CA VAL A 171 -43.36 7.66 -51.58
C VAL A 171 -42.75 6.41 -52.22
N LEU A 172 -43.58 5.45 -52.61
CA LEU A 172 -43.15 4.23 -53.28
C LEU A 172 -43.74 4.19 -54.68
N MET A 173 -42.89 4.26 -55.70
CA MET A 173 -43.30 4.14 -57.09
C MET A 173 -43.37 2.67 -57.49
N VAL A 174 -44.42 2.27 -58.21
CA VAL A 174 -44.55 0.93 -58.79
C VAL A 174 -44.58 1.06 -60.31
N ASN A 175 -43.50 0.64 -60.96
CA ASN A 175 -43.33 0.72 -62.41
C ASN A 175 -43.95 -0.52 -63.08
N LEU A 176 -45.04 -0.34 -63.81
CA LEU A 176 -45.82 -1.40 -64.45
C LEU A 176 -45.92 -1.17 -65.96
N TRP A 177 -45.86 -2.21 -66.78
CA TRP A 177 -46.20 -2.09 -68.20
C TRP A 177 -47.72 -2.16 -68.39
N SER A 178 -48.25 -1.37 -69.34
CA SER A 178 -49.69 -1.34 -69.63
C SER A 178 -50.26 -2.73 -69.95
N HIS A 179 -49.48 -3.60 -70.60
CA HIS A 179 -49.90 -4.97 -70.95
C HIS A 179 -49.79 -6.00 -69.82
N ASP A 180 -49.12 -5.63 -68.71
CA ASP A 180 -49.05 -6.46 -67.51
C ASP A 180 -50.19 -6.17 -66.53
N VAL A 181 -50.91 -5.06 -66.71
CA VAL A 181 -52.09 -4.73 -65.91
C VAL A 181 -53.16 -5.83 -66.07
N GLY A 182 -53.74 -6.27 -64.95
CA GLY A 182 -54.69 -7.38 -64.88
C GLY A 182 -54.08 -8.79 -64.86
N ARG A 183 -52.77 -8.94 -65.07
CA ARG A 183 -52.07 -10.24 -64.96
C ARG A 183 -51.46 -10.44 -63.59
N PHE A 184 -52.22 -10.98 -62.63
CA PHE A 184 -51.85 -11.12 -61.21
C PHE A 184 -50.41 -11.63 -60.90
N GLN A 185 -49.84 -12.50 -61.73
CA GLN A 185 -48.44 -12.96 -61.58
C GLN A 185 -47.41 -12.05 -62.27
N ALA A 186 -47.71 -11.54 -63.46
CA ALA A 186 -46.79 -10.68 -64.23
C ALA A 186 -46.71 -9.26 -63.66
N SER A 187 -47.78 -8.79 -63.00
CA SER A 187 -47.83 -7.48 -62.36
C SER A 187 -47.17 -7.43 -60.98
N ASN A 188 -46.55 -8.53 -60.51
CA ASN A 188 -45.92 -8.61 -59.19
C ASN A 188 -46.87 -8.35 -58.01
N MET A 189 -48.18 -8.58 -58.18
CA MET A 189 -49.20 -8.33 -57.15
C MET A 189 -49.09 -9.30 -55.95
N SER A 190 -48.66 -10.55 -56.20
CA SER A 190 -48.43 -11.53 -55.13
C SER A 190 -47.34 -11.08 -54.14
N LEU A 191 -46.34 -10.34 -54.62
CA LEU A 191 -45.30 -9.74 -53.81
C LEU A 191 -45.86 -8.62 -52.92
N LEU A 192 -46.68 -7.73 -53.49
CA LEU A 192 -47.32 -6.64 -52.73
C LEU A 192 -48.17 -7.17 -51.57
N LYS A 193 -48.89 -8.27 -51.75
CA LYS A 193 -49.64 -8.92 -50.66
C LYS A 193 -48.73 -9.21 -49.46
N THR A 194 -47.66 -9.95 -49.71
CA THR A 194 -46.73 -10.39 -48.66
C THR A 194 -46.05 -9.19 -47.99
N VAL A 195 -45.70 -8.18 -48.79
CA VAL A 195 -45.04 -6.96 -48.32
C VAL A 195 -45.98 -6.12 -47.45
N PHE A 196 -47.26 -5.99 -47.82
CA PHE A 196 -48.25 -5.29 -46.99
C PHE A 196 -48.48 -6.00 -45.67
N GLU A 197 -48.64 -7.32 -45.69
CA GLU A 197 -48.85 -8.13 -44.49
C GLU A 197 -47.67 -8.00 -43.50
N LEU A 198 -46.44 -8.22 -43.98
CA LEU A 198 -45.24 -8.10 -43.13
C LEU A 198 -45.00 -6.67 -42.65
N ASN A 199 -45.31 -5.65 -43.46
CA ASN A 199 -45.14 -4.27 -43.05
C ASN A 199 -46.10 -3.89 -41.91
N LEU A 200 -47.35 -4.36 -41.96
CA LEU A 200 -48.31 -4.15 -40.87
C LEU A 200 -47.87 -4.86 -39.59
N GLN A 201 -47.31 -6.06 -39.70
CA GLN A 201 -46.87 -6.86 -38.55
C GLN A 201 -45.62 -6.28 -37.88
N LEU A 202 -44.66 -5.76 -38.66
CA LEU A 202 -43.34 -5.43 -38.13
C LEU A 202 -43.10 -3.93 -37.88
N PHE A 203 -43.75 -3.05 -38.64
CA PHE A 203 -43.34 -1.63 -38.70
C PHE A 203 -44.47 -0.61 -38.49
N VAL A 204 -45.72 -1.03 -38.60
CA VAL A 204 -46.87 -0.12 -38.42
C VAL A 204 -47.33 -0.13 -36.97
N LYS A 205 -47.34 1.04 -36.35
CA LYS A 205 -47.93 1.36 -35.04
C LYS A 205 -48.98 2.45 -35.23
N GLU A 206 -49.77 2.78 -34.20
CA GLU A 206 -50.84 3.78 -34.32
C GLU A 206 -50.39 5.15 -34.84
N GLU A 207 -49.15 5.55 -34.52
CA GLU A 207 -48.55 6.83 -34.91
C GLU A 207 -47.76 6.79 -36.23
N THR A 208 -47.66 5.63 -36.90
CA THR A 208 -46.85 5.49 -38.11
C THR A 208 -47.45 6.30 -39.28
N PRO A 209 -46.68 7.21 -39.92
CA PRO A 209 -47.15 7.98 -41.07
C PRO A 209 -47.52 7.08 -42.25
N LYS A 210 -48.45 7.55 -43.08
CA LYS A 210 -48.87 6.82 -44.27
C LYS A 210 -47.75 6.70 -45.30
N THR A 211 -47.86 5.77 -46.24
CA THR A 211 -47.02 5.75 -47.43
C THR A 211 -47.86 6.02 -48.67
N LEU A 212 -47.38 6.90 -49.55
CA LEU A 212 -48.00 7.13 -50.84
C LEU A 212 -47.46 6.12 -51.86
N ILE A 213 -48.33 5.32 -52.46
CA ILE A 213 -47.97 4.39 -53.52
C ILE A 213 -48.38 4.99 -54.88
N VAL A 214 -47.40 5.26 -55.73
CA VAL A 214 -47.60 5.87 -57.05
C VAL A 214 -47.41 4.80 -58.13
N PHE A 215 -48.49 4.38 -58.76
CA PHE A 215 -48.43 3.48 -59.91
C PHE A 215 -48.05 4.24 -61.17
N VAL A 216 -46.93 3.84 -61.78
CA VAL A 216 -46.41 4.40 -63.03
C VAL A 216 -46.65 3.40 -64.15
N ILE A 217 -47.69 3.65 -64.92
CA ILE A 217 -48.09 2.81 -66.05
C ILE A 217 -47.26 3.21 -67.27
N ARG A 218 -46.43 2.30 -67.74
CA ARG A 218 -45.53 2.43 -68.88
C ARG A 218 -46.24 2.03 -70.17
N ASP A 219 -45.86 2.70 -71.25
CA ASP A 219 -46.26 2.38 -72.62
C ASP A 219 -47.79 2.37 -72.78
N ARG A 220 -48.42 3.48 -72.38
CA ARG A 220 -49.85 3.69 -72.55
C ARG A 220 -50.26 3.49 -74.01
N GLU A 221 -51.18 2.55 -74.23
CA GLU A 221 -51.85 2.34 -75.52
C GLU A 221 -52.93 3.42 -75.72
N ALA A 222 -53.08 3.92 -76.95
CA ALA A 222 -54.03 5.00 -77.24
C ALA A 222 -55.51 4.56 -77.06
N ASP A 223 -55.78 3.25 -77.20
CA ASP A 223 -57.14 2.71 -77.24
C ASP A 223 -57.70 2.35 -75.85
N THR A 224 -56.86 2.32 -74.81
CA THR A 224 -57.28 1.94 -73.44
C THR A 224 -57.50 3.19 -72.58
N PRO A 225 -58.73 3.46 -72.11
CA PRO A 225 -59.01 4.59 -71.22
C PRO A 225 -58.20 4.47 -69.92
N PHE A 226 -57.49 5.54 -69.54
CA PHE A 226 -56.66 5.56 -68.32
C PHE A 226 -57.49 5.27 -67.06
N ASP A 227 -58.71 5.80 -66.98
CA ASP A 227 -59.64 5.58 -65.87
C ASP A 227 -60.02 4.09 -65.73
N GLN A 228 -59.96 3.30 -66.80
CA GLN A 228 -60.19 1.85 -66.71
C GLN A 228 -58.99 1.17 -66.06
N ILE A 229 -57.77 1.51 -66.48
CA ILE A 229 -56.52 0.97 -65.93
C ILE A 229 -56.42 1.28 -64.43
N GLU A 230 -56.75 2.51 -64.02
CA GLU A 230 -56.79 2.91 -62.61
C GLU A 230 -57.77 2.06 -61.81
N ARG A 231 -58.99 1.85 -62.32
CA ARG A 231 -59.99 1.00 -61.67
C ARG A 231 -59.53 -0.45 -61.57
N ASP A 232 -58.98 -1.01 -62.63
CA ASP A 232 -58.52 -2.41 -62.66
C ASP A 232 -57.42 -2.64 -61.61
N ILE A 233 -56.43 -1.74 -61.53
CA ILE A 233 -55.36 -1.83 -60.52
C ILE A 233 -55.93 -1.64 -59.12
N MET A 234 -56.85 -0.69 -58.92
CA MET A 234 -57.44 -0.44 -57.61
C MET A 234 -58.30 -1.62 -57.12
N GLU A 235 -59.04 -2.27 -58.01
CA GLU A 235 -59.78 -3.50 -57.71
C GLU A 235 -58.83 -4.65 -57.35
N ASP A 236 -57.71 -4.80 -58.06
CA ASP A 236 -56.69 -5.80 -57.74
C ASP A 236 -56.07 -5.54 -56.35
N ILE A 237 -55.78 -4.27 -56.01
CA ILE A 237 -55.23 -3.88 -54.71
C ILE A 237 -56.22 -4.15 -53.58
N MET A 238 -57.51 -3.85 -53.77
CA MET A 238 -58.54 -4.15 -52.78
C MET A 238 -58.70 -5.67 -52.58
N ARG A 239 -58.65 -6.44 -53.67
CA ARG A 239 -58.67 -7.91 -53.58
C ARG A 239 -57.46 -8.46 -52.85
N ILE A 240 -56.28 -7.86 -53.03
CA ILE A 240 -55.08 -8.23 -52.26
C ILE A 240 -55.29 -7.92 -50.78
N TRP A 241 -55.78 -6.73 -50.46
CA TRP A 241 -56.02 -6.28 -49.09
C TRP A 241 -56.99 -7.18 -48.33
N ASP A 242 -58.07 -7.63 -48.97
CA ASP A 242 -59.03 -8.58 -48.38
C ASP A 242 -58.39 -9.91 -47.97
N THR A 243 -57.22 -10.24 -48.52
CA THR A 243 -56.48 -11.47 -48.20
C THR A 243 -55.31 -11.29 -47.25
N VAL A 244 -55.01 -10.05 -46.83
CA VAL A 244 -53.97 -9.73 -45.85
C VAL A 244 -54.52 -10.02 -44.46
N ILE A 245 -53.73 -10.69 -43.61
CA ILE A 245 -54.07 -10.92 -42.21
C ILE A 245 -53.38 -9.84 -41.36
N PRO A 246 -54.11 -8.81 -40.90
CA PRO A 246 -53.53 -7.78 -40.06
C PRO A 246 -53.29 -8.29 -38.63
N PRO A 247 -52.37 -7.66 -37.88
CA PRO A 247 -52.27 -7.81 -36.43
C PRO A 247 -53.58 -7.45 -35.70
N GLU A 248 -53.72 -7.90 -34.45
CA GLU A 248 -54.93 -7.68 -33.65
C GLU A 248 -55.33 -6.20 -33.53
N GLU A 249 -54.34 -5.31 -33.45
CA GLU A 249 -54.51 -3.86 -33.33
C GLU A 249 -55.17 -3.21 -34.56
N PHE A 250 -55.03 -3.83 -35.73
CA PHE A 250 -55.48 -3.27 -37.01
C PHE A 250 -56.62 -4.06 -37.64
N ILE A 251 -57.27 -4.96 -36.89
CA ILE A 251 -58.45 -5.69 -37.35
C ILE A 251 -59.50 -4.68 -37.83
N ASN A 252 -60.02 -4.89 -39.05
CA ASN A 252 -60.98 -4.02 -39.75
C ASN A 252 -60.47 -2.61 -40.14
N SER A 253 -59.17 -2.33 -40.06
CA SER A 253 -58.63 -1.08 -40.56
C SER A 253 -58.67 -1.04 -42.10
N PRO A 254 -59.17 0.04 -42.72
CA PRO A 254 -59.18 0.18 -44.17
C PRO A 254 -57.78 0.45 -44.71
N ILE A 255 -57.48 0.01 -45.95
CA ILE A 255 -56.16 0.18 -46.57
C ILE A 255 -55.71 1.65 -46.61
N ASN A 256 -56.65 2.58 -46.79
CA ASN A 256 -56.40 4.01 -46.84
C ASN A 256 -55.96 4.61 -45.50
N ARG A 257 -56.01 3.85 -44.40
CA ARG A 257 -55.38 4.23 -43.13
C ARG A 257 -53.86 4.22 -43.25
N PHE A 258 -53.31 3.31 -44.05
CA PHE A 258 -51.87 3.05 -44.14
C PHE A 258 -51.27 3.54 -45.46
N PHE A 259 -52.03 3.41 -46.55
CA PHE A 259 -51.56 3.68 -47.90
C PHE A 259 -52.54 4.56 -48.66
N ASP A 260 -52.02 5.63 -49.26
CA ASP A 260 -52.76 6.39 -50.26
C ASP A 260 -52.23 5.99 -51.65
N PHE A 261 -53.09 6.01 -52.66
CA PHE A 261 -52.76 5.53 -54.01
C PHE A 261 -52.91 6.65 -55.03
N GLN A 262 -51.95 6.76 -55.94
CA GLN A 262 -51.97 7.69 -57.06
C GLN A 262 -51.54 6.97 -58.34
N PHE A 263 -52.10 7.39 -59.46
CA PHE A 263 -51.87 6.75 -60.75
C PHE A 263 -51.34 7.79 -61.74
N THR A 264 -50.32 7.40 -62.51
CA THR A 264 -49.79 8.19 -63.63
C THR A 264 -49.46 7.28 -64.79
N SER A 265 -49.64 7.77 -66.01
CA SER A 265 -49.18 7.08 -67.23
C SER A 265 -47.97 7.79 -67.82
N LEU A 266 -47.14 7.04 -68.55
CA LEU A 266 -46.09 7.57 -69.41
C LEU A 266 -46.24 6.96 -70.82
N PRO A 267 -45.97 7.74 -71.89
CA PRO A 267 -46.09 7.26 -73.26
C PRO A 267 -44.96 6.29 -73.60
N HIS A 268 -45.12 5.59 -74.72
CA HIS A 268 -44.14 4.59 -75.16
C HIS A 268 -42.75 5.20 -75.32
N TYR A 269 -41.77 4.68 -74.57
CA TYR A 269 -40.42 5.26 -74.49
C TYR A 269 -39.72 5.34 -75.85
N GLU A 270 -39.82 4.27 -76.65
CA GLU A 270 -39.12 4.19 -77.94
C GLU A 270 -39.83 4.92 -79.08
N HIS A 271 -41.16 4.84 -79.16
CA HIS A 271 -41.93 5.43 -80.25
C HIS A 271 -42.22 6.93 -80.06
N PHE A 272 -42.40 7.37 -78.82
CA PHE A 272 -42.78 8.75 -78.47
C PHE A 272 -41.81 9.36 -77.45
N TYR A 273 -40.50 9.26 -77.73
CA TYR A 273 -39.45 9.70 -76.81
C TYR A 273 -39.56 11.17 -76.37
N GLU A 274 -39.92 12.08 -77.27
CA GLU A 274 -40.06 13.51 -76.93
C GLU A 274 -41.21 13.72 -75.92
N ASN A 275 -42.39 13.17 -76.21
CA ASN A 275 -43.53 13.19 -75.31
C ASN A 275 -43.21 12.52 -73.97
N PHE A 276 -42.44 11.43 -73.99
CA PHE A 276 -41.98 10.76 -72.78
C PHE A 276 -41.16 11.70 -71.91
N VAL A 277 -40.19 12.41 -72.48
CA VAL A 277 -39.36 13.37 -71.74
C VAL A 277 -40.20 14.53 -71.21
N GLU A 278 -41.17 15.03 -71.99
CA GLU A 278 -42.09 16.08 -71.56
C GLU A 278 -42.96 15.64 -70.37
N GLU A 279 -43.59 14.48 -70.43
CA GLU A 279 -44.42 13.95 -69.34
C GLU A 279 -43.60 13.59 -68.09
N VAL A 280 -42.40 13.05 -68.25
CA VAL A 280 -41.49 12.84 -67.12
C VAL A 280 -41.09 14.17 -66.47
N ASN A 281 -40.87 15.23 -67.25
CA ASN A 281 -40.61 16.56 -66.71
C ASN A 281 -41.84 17.16 -66.00
N LEU A 282 -43.05 16.85 -66.44
CA LEU A 282 -44.27 17.21 -65.71
C LEU A 282 -44.39 16.43 -64.41
N MET A 283 -44.14 15.12 -64.43
CA MET A 283 -44.12 14.26 -63.25
C MET A 283 -43.05 14.70 -62.24
N LYS A 284 -41.87 15.12 -62.71
CA LYS A 284 -40.79 15.66 -61.88
C LYS A 284 -41.24 16.83 -61.01
N LYS A 285 -42.14 17.69 -61.51
CA LYS A 285 -42.71 18.80 -60.72
C LYS A 285 -43.54 18.31 -59.53
N LYS A 286 -44.14 17.12 -59.60
CA LYS A 286 -44.90 16.53 -58.49
C LYS A 286 -44.00 16.02 -57.37
N PHE A 287 -42.70 15.86 -57.61
CA PHE A 287 -41.71 15.57 -56.57
C PHE A 287 -41.03 16.82 -56.01
N ASP A 288 -41.51 18.03 -56.34
CA ASP A 288 -41.06 19.24 -55.66
C ASP A 288 -41.94 19.47 -54.42
N PRO A 289 -41.40 19.47 -53.19
CA PRO A 289 -42.19 19.78 -51.98
C PRO A 289 -42.86 21.16 -52.02
N LYS A 290 -42.37 22.09 -52.85
CA LYS A 290 -42.95 23.44 -52.99
C LYS A 290 -44.14 23.49 -53.93
N ASN A 291 -44.43 22.43 -54.67
CA ASN A 291 -45.56 22.38 -55.60
C ASN A 291 -46.86 22.12 -54.83
N LYS A 292 -47.96 22.74 -55.29
CA LYS A 292 -49.30 22.54 -54.73
C LYS A 292 -49.83 21.12 -54.94
N ASP A 293 -49.50 20.51 -56.08
CA ASP A 293 -49.85 19.11 -56.42
C ASP A 293 -48.62 18.20 -56.21
N THR A 294 -48.05 18.24 -55.01
CA THR A 294 -46.86 17.45 -54.67
C THR A 294 -47.24 16.09 -54.09
N TYR A 295 -46.43 15.08 -54.41
CA TYR A 295 -46.47 13.77 -53.79
C TYR A 295 -45.88 13.79 -52.37
N PHE A 296 -45.11 14.82 -52.01
CA PHE A 296 -44.49 14.96 -50.70
C PHE A 296 -45.37 15.75 -49.72
N LEU A 297 -46.50 15.15 -49.35
CA LEU A 297 -47.37 15.70 -48.30
C LEU A 297 -46.81 15.38 -46.90
N PRO A 298 -47.02 16.26 -45.90
CA PRO A 298 -46.56 16.03 -44.53
C PRO A 298 -47.02 14.70 -43.93
N GLN A 299 -48.22 14.23 -44.28
CA GLN A 299 -48.79 12.97 -43.79
C GLN A 299 -48.01 11.72 -44.23
N TYR A 300 -47.12 11.84 -45.21
CA TYR A 300 -46.28 10.74 -45.69
C TYR A 300 -44.85 10.79 -45.14
N ASN A 301 -44.43 11.92 -44.53
CA ASN A 301 -43.08 12.05 -44.02
C ASN A 301 -42.91 11.11 -42.82
N LYS A 302 -41.91 10.22 -42.89
CA LYS A 302 -41.60 9.24 -41.84
C LYS A 302 -40.90 9.84 -40.62
N GLU A 303 -40.58 11.13 -40.64
CA GLU A 303 -39.93 11.86 -39.53
C GLU A 303 -38.60 11.22 -39.06
N ILE A 304 -37.85 10.64 -39.99
CA ILE A 304 -36.53 10.06 -39.73
C ILE A 304 -35.50 11.18 -39.88
N PRO A 305 -34.61 11.45 -38.90
CA PRO A 305 -33.64 12.53 -39.06
C PRO A 305 -32.50 12.11 -39.97
N ALA A 306 -32.03 13.07 -40.77
CA ALA A 306 -31.00 12.88 -41.77
C ALA A 306 -29.72 12.26 -41.17
N ASP A 307 -29.38 12.65 -39.95
CA ASP A 307 -28.18 12.18 -39.25
C ASP A 307 -28.36 10.79 -38.61
N GLY A 308 -29.59 10.32 -38.41
CA GLY A 308 -29.95 9.00 -37.89
C GLY A 308 -30.36 7.99 -38.96
N LEU A 309 -30.58 8.44 -40.20
CA LEU A 309 -31.04 7.61 -41.32
C LEU A 309 -30.18 6.36 -41.54
N SER A 310 -28.85 6.46 -41.38
CA SER A 310 -27.96 5.31 -41.54
C SER A 310 -28.28 4.16 -40.57
N CYS A 311 -28.39 4.49 -39.28
CA CYS A 311 -28.70 3.56 -38.21
C CYS A 311 -30.11 2.98 -38.38
N PHE A 312 -31.07 3.83 -38.72
CA PHE A 312 -32.45 3.40 -38.98
C PHE A 312 -32.52 2.37 -40.12
N CYS A 313 -31.90 2.66 -41.26
CA CYS A 313 -31.86 1.72 -42.40
C CYS A 313 -31.17 0.39 -42.03
N GLU A 314 -30.07 0.45 -41.27
CA GLU A 314 -29.34 -0.74 -40.83
C GLU A 314 -30.22 -1.66 -39.99
N GLN A 315 -30.90 -1.11 -38.99
CA GLN A 315 -31.73 -1.88 -38.08
C GLN A 315 -32.99 -2.43 -38.74
N ILE A 316 -33.65 -1.64 -39.61
CA ILE A 316 -34.77 -2.16 -40.42
C ILE A 316 -34.29 -3.35 -41.25
N TRP A 317 -33.12 -3.25 -41.88
CA TRP A 317 -32.56 -4.36 -42.67
C TRP A 317 -32.18 -5.57 -41.81
N GLU A 318 -31.59 -5.36 -40.65
CA GLU A 318 -31.28 -6.44 -39.69
C GLU A 318 -32.55 -7.16 -39.23
N THR A 319 -33.61 -6.45 -38.87
CA THR A 319 -34.90 -7.06 -38.50
C THR A 319 -35.47 -7.90 -39.65
N ILE A 320 -35.46 -7.35 -40.86
CA ILE A 320 -35.93 -8.05 -42.06
C ILE A 320 -35.06 -9.28 -42.38
N LYS A 321 -33.76 -9.22 -42.09
CA LYS A 321 -32.83 -10.33 -42.31
C LYS A 321 -33.04 -11.46 -41.30
N ASP A 322 -33.24 -11.11 -40.03
CA ASP A 322 -33.39 -12.05 -38.91
C ASP A 322 -34.76 -12.73 -38.86
N ASN A 323 -35.80 -12.19 -39.51
CA ASN A 323 -37.18 -12.73 -39.51
C ASN A 323 -37.71 -13.03 -38.08
N LYS A 324 -37.27 -12.28 -37.07
CA LYS A 324 -37.72 -12.45 -35.68
C LYS A 324 -38.81 -11.44 -35.36
N ASP A 325 -39.77 -11.87 -34.54
CA ASP A 325 -40.66 -11.01 -33.75
C ASP A 325 -39.80 -10.19 -32.77
N LEU A 326 -39.13 -9.17 -33.28
CA LEU A 326 -38.43 -8.18 -32.48
C LEU A 326 -39.40 -7.02 -32.30
N ASP A 327 -39.76 -6.75 -31.04
CA ASP A 327 -40.42 -5.52 -30.65
C ASP A 327 -39.48 -4.36 -31.02
N LEU A 328 -39.62 -3.86 -32.25
CA LEU A 328 -38.80 -2.78 -32.76
C LEU A 328 -39.09 -1.55 -31.91
N PRO A 329 -38.07 -0.99 -31.24
CA PRO A 329 -38.21 0.28 -30.54
C PRO A 329 -38.82 1.32 -31.49
N SER A 330 -39.64 2.22 -30.97
CA SER A 330 -40.17 3.30 -31.82
C SER A 330 -39.02 4.04 -32.50
N GLN A 331 -39.20 4.52 -33.74
CA GLN A 331 -38.13 5.17 -34.51
C GLN A 331 -37.45 6.31 -33.72
N ARG A 332 -38.27 7.02 -32.94
CA ARG A 332 -37.85 8.08 -32.02
C ARG A 332 -37.04 7.57 -30.83
N GLU A 333 -37.37 6.42 -30.27
CA GLU A 333 -36.63 5.76 -29.18
C GLU A 333 -35.25 5.32 -29.65
N MET A 334 -35.20 4.63 -30.79
CA MET A 334 -33.98 4.15 -31.42
C MET A 334 -32.99 5.30 -31.68
N LEU A 335 -33.45 6.37 -32.31
CA LEU A 335 -32.64 7.56 -32.53
C LEU A 335 -32.17 8.19 -31.23
N SER A 336 -33.09 8.37 -30.28
CA SER A 336 -32.80 8.99 -28.98
C SER A 336 -31.69 8.21 -28.28
N ARG A 337 -31.78 6.87 -28.24
CA ARG A 337 -30.75 6.00 -27.68
C ARG A 337 -29.41 6.16 -28.38
N TYR A 338 -29.37 6.04 -29.71
CA TYR A 338 -28.13 6.20 -30.46
C TYR A 338 -27.47 7.56 -30.22
N ARG A 339 -28.24 8.66 -30.29
CA ARG A 339 -27.74 10.02 -30.09
C ARG A 339 -27.27 10.28 -28.67
N CYS A 340 -28.06 9.89 -27.68
CA CYS A 340 -27.69 9.99 -26.27
C CYS A 340 -26.41 9.19 -25.98
N THR A 341 -26.24 7.99 -26.54
CA THR A 341 -25.01 7.20 -26.39
C THR A 341 -23.80 7.89 -27.03
N GLU A 342 -23.92 8.42 -28.26
CA GLU A 342 -22.83 9.16 -28.91
C GLU A 342 -22.43 10.42 -28.11
N ILE A 343 -23.41 11.19 -27.63
CA ILE A 343 -23.19 12.39 -26.81
C ILE A 343 -22.53 12.01 -25.49
N SER A 344 -23.02 10.96 -24.82
CA SER A 344 -22.45 10.43 -23.58
C SER A 344 -20.98 10.03 -23.76
N ASN A 345 -20.67 9.29 -24.83
CA ASN A 345 -19.30 8.89 -25.16
C ASN A 345 -18.39 10.10 -25.44
N GLN A 346 -18.90 11.12 -26.12
CA GLN A 346 -18.15 12.35 -26.39
C GLN A 346 -17.86 13.13 -25.10
N ILE A 347 -18.86 13.30 -24.23
CA ILE A 347 -18.71 13.97 -22.94
C ILE A 347 -17.74 13.20 -22.03
N TYR A 348 -17.81 11.87 -22.03
CA TYR A 348 -16.87 11.03 -21.28
C TYR A 348 -15.42 11.23 -21.76
N LYS A 349 -15.19 11.31 -23.07
CA LYS A 349 -13.86 11.62 -23.63
C LYS A 349 -13.37 13.01 -23.23
N GLU A 350 -14.22 14.03 -23.32
CA GLU A 350 -13.89 15.40 -22.91
C GLU A 350 -13.59 15.49 -21.41
N PHE A 351 -14.36 14.79 -20.57
CA PHE A 351 -14.09 14.67 -19.15
C PHE A 351 -12.72 14.05 -18.90
N ASN A 352 -12.42 12.92 -19.55
CA ASN A 352 -11.13 12.25 -19.42
C ASN A 352 -9.96 13.13 -19.86
N ASP A 353 -10.15 13.96 -20.89
CA ASP A 353 -9.16 14.95 -21.31
C ASP A 353 -8.97 16.08 -20.29
N SER A 354 -10.06 16.54 -19.68
CA SER A 354 -10.02 17.62 -18.68
C SER A 354 -9.21 17.24 -17.43
N ILE A 355 -9.25 15.97 -17.03
CA ILE A 355 -8.59 15.46 -15.81
C ILE A 355 -7.16 14.95 -16.04
N LYS A 356 -6.63 15.04 -17.26
CA LYS A 356 -5.26 14.60 -17.58
C LYS A 356 -4.20 15.32 -16.76
N GLY A 357 -4.46 16.57 -16.36
CA GLY A 357 -3.58 17.34 -15.49
C GLY A 357 -3.45 16.71 -14.11
N GLU A 358 -4.59 16.43 -13.49
CA GLU A 358 -4.76 15.83 -12.18
C GLU A 358 -4.19 14.41 -12.15
N MET A 359 -4.41 13.62 -13.20
CA MET A 359 -3.77 12.31 -13.36
C MET A 359 -2.24 12.39 -13.33
N LYS A 360 -1.65 13.43 -13.93
CA LYS A 360 -0.18 13.62 -13.91
C LYS A 360 0.32 14.01 -12.52
N ILE A 361 -0.45 14.79 -11.77
CA ILE A 361 -0.11 15.19 -10.39
C ILE A 361 -0.04 13.94 -9.49
N LEU A 362 -1.05 13.07 -9.57
CA LEU A 362 -1.10 11.82 -8.81
C LEU A 362 0.01 10.83 -9.21
N LYS A 363 0.33 10.74 -10.51
CA LYS A 363 1.44 9.89 -11.00
C LYS A 363 2.80 10.36 -10.48
N LYS A 364 3.01 11.67 -10.32
CA LYS A 364 4.22 12.23 -9.71
C LYS A 364 4.31 12.01 -8.19
N GLY A 365 3.22 11.53 -7.57
CA GLY A 365 3.16 11.27 -6.13
C GLY A 365 2.75 12.49 -5.29
N ASN A 366 2.13 13.49 -5.91
CA ASN A 366 1.63 14.67 -5.22
C ASN A 366 0.13 14.54 -4.90
N ILE A 367 -0.26 15.05 -3.74
CA ILE A 367 -1.65 15.09 -3.24
C ILE A 367 -2.36 16.29 -3.88
N ILE A 368 -3.59 16.10 -4.35
CA ILE A 368 -4.46 17.18 -4.81
C ILE A 368 -5.21 17.77 -3.61
N GLU A 369 -5.01 19.06 -3.30
CA GLU A 369 -5.56 19.69 -2.08
C GLU A 369 -7.10 19.77 -2.07
N ASP A 370 -7.70 20.11 -3.21
CA ASP A 370 -9.16 20.31 -3.35
C ASP A 370 -9.84 19.15 -4.12
N PHE A 371 -9.37 17.91 -3.94
CA PHE A 371 -9.82 16.75 -4.75
C PHE A 371 -11.35 16.67 -4.84
N LYS A 372 -12.04 16.72 -3.71
CA LYS A 372 -13.52 16.68 -3.64
C LYS A 372 -14.16 17.75 -4.51
N LYS A 373 -13.72 19.00 -4.37
CA LYS A 373 -14.31 20.16 -5.04
C LYS A 373 -14.04 20.13 -6.53
N VAL A 374 -12.82 19.78 -6.94
CA VAL A 374 -12.40 19.68 -8.34
C VAL A 374 -13.24 18.63 -9.07
N PHE A 375 -13.26 17.39 -8.57
CA PHE A 375 -13.95 16.30 -9.26
C PHE A 375 -15.47 16.38 -9.15
N THR A 376 -16.03 16.86 -8.03
CA THR A 376 -17.49 17.09 -7.94
C THR A 376 -17.93 18.13 -8.97
N LYS A 377 -17.21 19.25 -9.08
CA LYS A 377 -17.52 20.29 -10.07
C LYS A 377 -17.41 19.78 -11.51
N GLN A 378 -16.38 18.98 -11.82
CA GLN A 378 -16.19 18.44 -13.17
C GLN A 378 -17.26 17.39 -13.52
N ILE A 379 -17.67 16.54 -12.57
CA ILE A 379 -18.78 15.60 -12.78
C ILE A 379 -20.08 16.35 -13.01
N ASP A 380 -20.41 17.32 -12.15
CA ASP A 380 -21.63 18.11 -12.26
C ASP A 380 -21.70 18.86 -13.60
N ALA A 381 -20.60 19.49 -14.03
CA ALA A 381 -20.52 20.16 -15.32
C ALA A 381 -20.68 19.21 -16.52
N ALA A 382 -20.15 17.98 -16.43
CA ALA A 382 -20.32 16.97 -17.47
C ALA A 382 -21.77 16.49 -17.58
N LEU A 383 -22.44 16.28 -16.45
CA LEU A 383 -23.85 15.87 -16.41
C LEU A 383 -24.80 17.00 -16.84
N GLU A 384 -24.53 18.23 -16.43
CA GLU A 384 -25.31 19.41 -16.84
C GLU A 384 -25.24 19.62 -18.36
N ARG A 385 -24.04 19.50 -18.93
CA ARG A 385 -23.84 19.57 -20.38
C ARG A 385 -24.53 18.42 -21.12
N TYR A 386 -24.54 17.23 -20.53
CA TYR A 386 -25.27 16.10 -21.11
C TYR A 386 -26.77 16.40 -21.17
N LYS A 387 -27.36 16.91 -20.09
CA LYS A 387 -28.78 17.30 -20.05
C LYS A 387 -29.12 18.37 -21.08
N GLU A 388 -28.33 19.43 -21.15
CA GLU A 388 -28.55 20.54 -22.09
C GLU A 388 -28.55 20.06 -23.56
N VAL A 389 -27.63 19.17 -23.93
CA VAL A 389 -27.52 18.69 -25.33
C VAL A 389 -28.56 17.61 -25.65
N THR A 390 -29.13 16.96 -24.64
CA THR A 390 -30.06 15.82 -24.82
C THR A 390 -31.53 16.14 -24.53
N GLU A 391 -31.87 17.34 -24.08
CA GLU A 391 -33.23 17.79 -23.73
C GLU A 391 -34.31 17.49 -24.80
N ARG A 392 -33.92 17.47 -26.08
CA ARG A 392 -34.83 17.20 -27.21
C ARG A 392 -35.19 15.72 -27.45
N TYR A 393 -34.49 14.79 -26.80
CA TYR A 393 -34.69 13.35 -26.98
C TYR A 393 -35.66 12.78 -25.95
N MET A 394 -36.02 11.50 -26.08
CA MET A 394 -36.92 10.84 -25.13
C MET A 394 -36.35 10.81 -23.71
N GLU A 395 -37.09 11.39 -22.76
CA GLU A 395 -36.71 11.55 -21.35
C GLU A 395 -36.28 10.23 -20.70
N THR A 396 -37.04 9.15 -20.89
CA THR A 396 -36.73 7.83 -20.33
C THR A 396 -35.34 7.31 -20.73
N ILE A 397 -34.92 7.57 -21.98
CA ILE A 397 -33.62 7.14 -22.48
C ILE A 397 -32.51 8.10 -22.03
N VAL A 398 -32.81 9.40 -21.99
CA VAL A 398 -31.89 10.40 -21.48
C VAL A 398 -31.51 10.06 -20.04
N GLU A 399 -32.47 9.75 -19.19
CA GLU A 399 -32.26 9.36 -17.78
C GLU A 399 -31.45 8.06 -17.65
N GLU A 400 -31.78 7.02 -18.43
CA GLU A 400 -31.05 5.74 -18.41
C GLU A 400 -29.57 5.94 -18.77
N ILE A 401 -29.28 6.68 -19.84
CA ILE A 401 -27.91 6.92 -20.30
C ILE A 401 -27.18 7.93 -19.41
N GLU A 402 -27.89 8.90 -18.82
CA GLU A 402 -27.31 9.79 -17.80
C GLU A 402 -26.83 8.97 -16.59
N GLU A 403 -27.62 8.01 -16.12
CA GLU A 403 -27.24 7.15 -15.00
C GLU A 403 -25.99 6.31 -15.35
N GLN A 404 -25.92 5.78 -16.56
CA GLN A 404 -24.74 5.05 -17.06
C GLN A 404 -23.50 5.96 -17.13
N LEU A 405 -23.64 7.17 -17.68
CA LEU A 405 -22.57 8.16 -17.74
C LEU A 405 -22.08 8.52 -16.34
N LYS A 406 -23.00 8.81 -15.41
CA LYS A 406 -22.66 9.10 -14.02
C LYS A 406 -21.88 7.97 -13.37
N LYS A 407 -22.28 6.71 -13.57
CA LYS A 407 -21.54 5.53 -13.09
C LYS A 407 -20.12 5.48 -13.66
N GLN A 408 -19.95 5.74 -14.96
CA GLN A 408 -18.63 5.75 -15.61
C GLN A 408 -17.73 6.88 -15.09
N LEU A 409 -18.26 8.09 -14.92
CA LEU A 409 -17.54 9.25 -14.38
C LEU A 409 -17.13 9.01 -12.93
N CYS A 410 -18.06 8.55 -12.09
CA CYS A 410 -17.80 8.21 -10.69
C CYS A 410 -16.76 7.09 -10.56
N GLY A 411 -16.86 6.03 -11.38
CA GLY A 411 -15.89 4.92 -11.37
C GLY A 411 -14.47 5.36 -11.76
N LEU A 412 -14.34 6.31 -12.69
CA LEU A 412 -13.04 6.88 -13.02
C LEU A 412 -12.47 7.68 -11.82
N VAL A 413 -13.26 8.56 -11.22
CA VAL A 413 -12.83 9.35 -10.05
C VAL A 413 -12.50 8.47 -8.85
N GLU A 414 -13.22 7.36 -8.66
CA GLU A 414 -12.92 6.35 -7.64
C GLU A 414 -11.48 5.82 -7.78
N SER A 415 -11.07 5.42 -8.99
CA SER A 415 -9.70 4.95 -9.24
C SER A 415 -8.63 6.01 -8.95
N LEU A 416 -8.93 7.29 -9.20
CA LEU A 416 -8.02 8.39 -8.87
C LEU A 416 -7.96 8.65 -7.36
N PHE A 417 -9.09 8.48 -6.67
CA PHE A 417 -9.16 8.64 -5.23
C PHE A 417 -8.40 7.53 -4.50
N GLU A 418 -8.44 6.29 -4.98
CA GLU A 418 -7.63 5.20 -4.41
C GLU A 418 -6.15 5.58 -4.35
N ARG A 419 -5.64 6.12 -5.47
CA ARG A 419 -4.27 6.61 -5.55
C ARG A 419 -4.00 7.82 -4.65
N GLN A 420 -4.90 8.79 -4.62
CA GLN A 420 -4.82 9.95 -3.72
C GLN A 420 -4.73 9.46 -2.26
N ALA A 421 -5.58 8.52 -1.85
CA ALA A 421 -5.64 8.01 -0.50
C ALA A 421 -4.35 7.32 -0.07
N GLU A 422 -3.73 6.49 -0.92
CA GLU A 422 -2.41 5.90 -0.64
C GLU A 422 -1.32 6.96 -0.38
N LEU A 423 -1.33 8.05 -1.15
CA LEU A 423 -0.35 9.13 -0.98
C LEU A 423 -0.58 9.88 0.34
N MET A 424 -1.85 10.12 0.70
CA MET A 424 -2.19 10.76 1.96
C MET A 424 -1.83 9.89 3.17
N GLU A 425 -2.11 8.58 3.11
CA GLU A 425 -1.73 7.60 4.15
C GLU A 425 -0.22 7.61 4.39
N LYS A 426 0.56 7.58 3.31
CA LYS A 426 2.02 7.65 3.39
C LYS A 426 2.51 8.96 3.98
N ALA A 427 1.86 10.08 3.68
CA ALA A 427 2.20 11.38 4.23
C ALA A 427 1.92 11.46 5.74
N ILE A 428 0.74 10.99 6.18
CA ILE A 428 0.37 10.91 7.60
C ILE A 428 1.30 9.96 8.35
N GLY A 429 1.58 8.76 7.82
CA GLY A 429 2.47 7.81 8.47
C GLY A 429 3.89 8.37 8.68
N LYS A 430 4.42 9.12 7.71
CA LYS A 430 5.69 9.85 7.87
C LYS A 430 5.62 10.92 8.95
N ARG A 431 4.53 11.69 9.01
CA ARG A 431 4.32 12.73 10.02
C ARG A 431 4.27 12.15 11.43
N VAL A 432 3.46 11.10 11.64
CA VAL A 432 3.35 10.38 12.92
C VAL A 432 4.72 9.91 13.39
N LYS A 433 5.46 9.21 12.53
CA LYS A 433 6.80 8.72 12.87
C LYS A 433 7.76 9.86 13.19
N GLY A 434 7.72 10.95 12.43
CA GLY A 434 8.58 12.12 12.64
C GLY A 434 8.32 12.82 13.97
N GLU A 435 7.07 13.20 14.23
CA GLU A 435 6.68 13.96 15.43
C GLU A 435 6.87 13.13 16.72
N PHE A 436 6.51 11.85 16.72
CA PHE A 436 6.74 10.99 17.89
C PHE A 436 8.23 10.67 18.11
N THR A 437 9.05 10.63 17.05
CA THR A 437 10.51 10.47 17.20
C THR A 437 11.15 11.71 17.83
N ILE A 438 10.68 12.91 17.49
CA ILE A 438 11.15 14.16 18.12
C ILE A 438 10.88 14.12 19.62
N ILE A 439 9.64 13.85 20.02
CA ILE A 439 9.25 13.79 21.44
C ILE A 439 10.05 12.69 22.16
N ARG A 440 10.29 11.55 21.51
CA ARG A 440 11.14 10.47 22.03
C ARG A 440 12.54 10.91 22.36
N ASN A 441 13.18 11.64 21.45
CA ASN A 441 14.54 12.12 21.67
C ASN A 441 14.58 13.11 22.84
N GLU A 442 13.56 13.95 23.00
CA GLU A 442 13.49 14.91 24.10
C GLU A 442 13.32 14.25 25.47
N TYR A 443 12.38 13.32 25.63
CA TYR A 443 12.24 12.63 26.92
C TYR A 443 13.40 11.69 27.23
N ALA A 444 14.09 11.15 26.21
CA ALA A 444 15.27 10.30 26.42
C ALA A 444 16.41 11.08 27.10
N LEU A 445 16.51 12.40 26.88
CA LEU A 445 17.48 13.26 27.57
C LEU A 445 17.20 13.40 29.08
N LEU A 446 16.00 13.06 29.55
CA LEU A 446 15.72 13.05 30.99
C LEU A 446 16.52 11.98 31.73
N TYR A 447 16.88 10.87 31.06
CA TYR A 447 17.67 9.77 31.65
C TYR A 447 19.05 10.23 32.13
N ASN A 448 19.64 11.23 31.46
CA ASN A 448 20.97 11.75 31.83
C ASN A 448 20.94 12.70 33.04
N LYS A 449 19.78 12.96 33.63
CA LYS A 449 19.65 13.84 34.80
C LYS A 449 19.83 13.03 36.07
N LYS A 450 20.52 13.60 37.07
CA LYS A 450 20.72 12.96 38.37
C LYS A 450 19.45 12.80 39.20
N GLU A 451 18.39 13.53 38.87
CA GLU A 451 17.14 13.55 39.62
C GLU A 451 16.00 12.91 38.84
N PHE A 452 15.35 11.93 39.45
CA PHE A 452 14.10 11.38 38.97
C PHE A 452 12.91 12.26 39.37
N ASN A 453 12.18 12.77 38.38
CA ASN A 453 10.94 13.53 38.59
C ASN A 453 9.84 13.06 37.61
N PRO A 454 8.77 12.41 38.09
CA PRO A 454 7.70 11.89 37.24
C PRO A 454 6.94 12.99 36.48
N MET A 455 6.80 14.20 37.05
CA MET A 455 6.11 15.32 36.38
C MET A 455 6.78 15.72 35.06
N LYS A 456 8.09 15.50 34.90
CA LYS A 456 8.78 15.76 33.64
C LYS A 456 8.34 14.79 32.55
N TYR A 457 8.17 13.51 32.88
CA TYR A 457 7.63 12.50 31.94
C TYR A 457 6.15 12.74 31.65
N GLN A 458 5.38 13.15 32.65
CA GLN A 458 3.97 13.51 32.48
C GLN A 458 3.79 14.61 31.42
N LYS A 459 4.66 15.62 31.41
CA LYS A 459 4.64 16.69 30.39
C LYS A 459 4.76 16.10 28.97
N TYR A 460 5.70 15.17 28.76
CA TYR A 460 5.88 14.51 27.47
C TYR A 460 4.75 13.54 27.13
N SER A 461 4.13 12.87 28.12
CA SER A 461 2.91 12.08 27.91
C SER A 461 1.75 12.93 27.40
N GLN A 462 1.54 14.10 28.00
CA GLN A 462 0.54 15.07 27.55
C GLN A 462 0.88 15.61 26.16
N GLU A 463 2.15 15.83 25.85
CA GLU A 463 2.61 16.23 24.53
C GLU A 463 2.33 15.15 23.48
N LEU A 464 2.64 13.88 23.75
CA LEU A 464 2.27 12.75 22.87
C LEU A 464 0.77 12.71 22.61
N SER A 465 -0.05 12.88 23.65
CA SER A 465 -1.51 12.88 23.55
C SER A 465 -2.04 14.06 22.71
N ARG A 466 -1.50 15.27 22.93
CA ARG A 466 -1.83 16.46 22.14
C ARG A 466 -1.43 16.29 20.68
N THR A 467 -0.23 15.77 20.42
CA THR A 467 0.29 15.50 19.08
C THR A 467 -0.58 14.48 18.35
N LYS A 468 -0.95 13.38 19.01
CA LYS A 468 -1.94 12.42 18.49
C LYS A 468 -3.23 13.12 18.08
N ALA A 469 -3.84 13.90 18.97
CA ALA A 469 -5.11 14.57 18.73
C ALA A 469 -5.03 15.59 17.58
N VAL A 470 -3.91 16.32 17.46
CA VAL A 470 -3.67 17.25 16.35
C VAL A 470 -3.56 16.49 15.03
N ILE A 471 -2.79 15.40 14.99
CA ILE A 471 -2.63 14.59 13.77
C ILE A 471 -3.98 13.99 13.34
N GLU A 472 -4.77 13.42 14.26
CA GLU A 472 -6.08 12.85 13.96
C GLU A 472 -7.07 13.90 13.44
N ARG A 473 -7.06 15.10 14.03
CA ARG A 473 -7.90 16.22 13.59
C ARG A 473 -7.50 16.70 12.19
N ASP A 474 -6.20 16.86 11.95
CA ASP A 474 -5.70 17.29 10.65
C ASP A 474 -5.96 16.24 9.57
N TRP A 475 -5.82 14.94 9.91
CA TRP A 475 -6.19 13.82 9.04
C TRP A 475 -7.68 13.85 8.68
N ARG A 476 -8.56 14.02 9.67
CA ARG A 476 -10.00 14.15 9.44
C ARG A 476 -10.32 15.29 8.49
N LYS A 477 -9.75 16.47 8.73
CA LYS A 477 -9.96 17.62 7.86
C LYS A 477 -9.48 17.33 6.42
N GLN A 478 -8.26 16.82 6.27
CA GLN A 478 -7.69 16.50 4.96
C GLN A 478 -8.52 15.45 4.21
N PHE A 479 -9.03 14.45 4.94
CA PHE A 479 -9.87 13.41 4.39
C PHE A 479 -11.24 13.95 3.95
N ASP A 480 -11.90 14.75 4.79
CA ASP A 480 -13.20 15.38 4.50
C ASP A 480 -13.17 16.34 3.31
N ASP A 481 -12.04 17.05 3.15
CA ASP A 481 -11.76 17.96 2.03
C ASP A 481 -11.40 17.18 0.74
N SER A 482 -10.95 15.94 0.86
CA SER A 482 -10.54 15.10 -0.28
C SER A 482 -11.64 14.19 -0.82
N VAL A 483 -12.59 13.74 0.01
CA VAL A 483 -13.56 12.69 -0.37
C VAL A 483 -14.84 13.27 -0.98
N PRO A 484 -15.15 12.95 -2.26
CA PRO A 484 -16.47 13.19 -2.86
C PRO A 484 -17.61 12.48 -2.11
N LYS A 485 -18.81 13.08 -2.09
CA LYS A 485 -19.97 12.53 -1.36
C LYS A 485 -20.31 11.09 -1.73
N PHE A 486 -20.18 10.73 -3.01
CA PHE A 486 -20.48 9.38 -3.51
C PHE A 486 -19.46 8.31 -3.08
N LEU A 487 -18.28 8.70 -2.56
CA LEU A 487 -17.26 7.79 -2.03
C LEU A 487 -17.25 7.72 -0.49
N ALA A 488 -18.07 8.51 0.20
CA ALA A 488 -18.02 8.65 1.66
C ALA A 488 -18.16 7.32 2.40
N GLU A 489 -19.12 6.47 2.01
CA GLU A 489 -19.35 5.19 2.68
C GLU A 489 -18.23 4.18 2.39
N LYS A 490 -17.82 4.04 1.11
CA LYS A 490 -16.76 3.11 0.69
C LYS A 490 -15.40 3.39 1.34
N THR A 491 -15.13 4.66 1.64
CA THR A 491 -13.81 5.11 2.11
C THR A 491 -13.70 5.21 3.63
N LYS A 492 -14.82 5.00 4.34
CA LYS A 492 -14.92 5.06 5.81
C LYS A 492 -14.00 4.07 6.51
N GLU A 493 -13.89 2.85 5.98
CA GLU A 493 -12.99 1.82 6.52
C GLU A 493 -11.53 2.26 6.41
N LYS A 494 -11.16 2.84 5.27
CA LYS A 494 -9.81 3.37 5.02
C LYS A 494 -9.45 4.49 5.99
N PHE A 495 -10.37 5.43 6.23
CA PHE A 495 -10.20 6.48 7.24
C PHE A 495 -9.94 5.91 8.64
N ASN A 496 -10.78 4.95 9.07
CA ASN A 496 -10.68 4.32 10.39
C ASN A 496 -9.39 3.52 10.57
N SER A 497 -8.89 2.88 9.51
CA SER A 497 -7.61 2.16 9.53
C SER A 497 -6.45 3.09 9.90
N VAL A 498 -6.38 4.27 9.28
CA VAL A 498 -5.32 5.25 9.58
C VAL A 498 -5.43 5.78 11.01
N CYS A 499 -6.64 6.05 11.51
CA CYS A 499 -6.85 6.42 12.91
C CYS A 499 -6.37 5.33 13.87
N LYS A 500 -6.61 4.06 13.54
CA LYS A 500 -6.10 2.92 14.32
C LYS A 500 -4.58 2.87 14.31
N ASP A 501 -3.95 3.07 13.17
CA ASP A 501 -2.49 3.08 13.04
C ASP A 501 -1.84 4.23 13.84
N ILE A 502 -2.46 5.41 13.82
CA ILE A 502 -2.06 6.54 14.69
C ILE A 502 -2.18 6.14 16.17
N GLY A 503 -3.27 5.47 16.55
CA GLY A 503 -3.49 4.95 17.91
C GLY A 503 -2.40 3.97 18.35
N ILE A 504 -2.07 2.99 17.51
CA ILE A 504 -1.01 2.00 17.77
C ILE A 504 0.35 2.68 17.95
N ALA A 505 0.69 3.63 17.08
CA ALA A 505 1.95 4.36 17.17
C ALA A 505 2.04 5.20 18.48
N TYR A 506 0.92 5.74 18.94
CA TYR A 506 0.84 6.46 20.20
C TYR A 506 1.05 5.52 21.39
N GLU A 507 0.36 4.38 21.43
CA GLU A 507 0.49 3.38 22.49
C GLU A 507 1.92 2.84 22.60
N ASP A 508 2.55 2.53 21.47
CA ASP A 508 3.97 2.14 21.39
C ASP A 508 4.90 3.25 21.94
N SER A 509 4.61 4.52 21.63
CA SER A 509 5.39 5.66 22.12
C SER A 509 5.25 5.86 23.63
N VAL A 510 4.05 5.68 24.18
CA VAL A 510 3.79 5.73 25.63
C VAL A 510 4.45 4.56 26.34
N SER A 511 4.39 3.36 25.77
CA SER A 511 5.07 2.17 26.31
C SER A 511 6.58 2.38 26.40
N LYS A 512 7.21 2.85 25.32
CA LYS A 512 8.66 3.15 25.28
C LYS A 512 9.07 4.24 26.28
N MET A 513 8.26 5.28 26.42
CA MET A 513 8.51 6.32 27.42
C MET A 513 8.43 5.76 28.84
N THR A 514 7.46 4.87 29.09
CA THR A 514 7.25 4.22 30.40
C THR A 514 8.42 3.30 30.75
N GLU A 515 8.95 2.57 29.77
CA GLU A 515 10.16 1.74 29.91
C GLU A 515 11.40 2.59 30.24
N VAL A 516 11.64 3.67 29.49
CA VAL A 516 12.75 4.61 29.77
C VAL A 516 12.61 5.25 31.16
N MET A 517 11.39 5.60 31.56
CA MET A 517 11.11 6.13 32.91
C MET A 517 11.44 5.10 33.99
N LYS A 518 11.04 3.84 33.81
CA LYS A 518 11.36 2.74 34.73
C LYS A 518 12.86 2.52 34.86
N GLN A 519 13.59 2.50 33.74
CA GLN A 519 15.04 2.35 33.75
C GLN A 519 15.72 3.52 34.48
N HIS A 520 15.34 4.77 34.16
CA HIS A 520 15.85 5.95 34.84
C HIS A 520 15.60 5.89 36.36
N PHE A 521 14.41 5.46 36.78
CA PHE A 521 14.09 5.29 38.20
C PHE A 521 14.99 4.25 38.88
N GLY A 522 15.22 3.10 38.24
CA GLY A 522 16.11 2.05 38.75
C GLY A 522 17.51 2.60 39.03
N ASP A 523 18.12 3.23 38.03
CA ASP A 523 19.47 3.80 38.14
C ASP A 523 19.54 4.94 39.16
N TYR A 524 18.50 5.76 39.24
CA TYR A 524 18.37 6.82 40.26
C TYR A 524 18.33 6.23 41.68
N LEU A 525 17.52 5.19 41.91
CA LEU A 525 17.37 4.61 43.24
C LEU A 525 18.65 3.86 43.65
N GLU A 526 19.27 3.12 42.72
CA GLU A 526 20.55 2.47 42.95
C GLU A 526 21.67 3.46 43.27
N SER A 527 21.78 4.54 42.49
CA SER A 527 22.78 5.59 42.74
C SER A 527 22.54 6.34 44.06
N THR A 528 21.31 6.29 44.60
CA THR A 528 20.97 6.85 45.91
C THR A 528 21.25 5.86 47.05
N ILE A 529 21.01 4.56 46.86
CA ILE A 529 21.17 3.52 47.88
C ILE A 529 22.62 3.07 48.00
N LYS A 530 23.29 2.74 46.88
CA LYS A 530 24.64 2.13 46.88
C LYS A 530 25.66 2.95 47.69
N PRO A 531 25.75 4.29 47.55
CA PRO A 531 26.67 5.09 48.36
C PRO A 531 26.30 5.16 49.86
N LYS A 532 25.01 5.01 50.21
CA LYS A 532 24.55 5.05 51.60
C LYS A 532 24.77 3.73 52.33
N ILE A 533 24.68 2.59 51.64
CA ILE A 533 24.90 1.26 52.25
C ILE A 533 26.38 0.87 52.30
N THR A 534 27.18 1.42 51.38
CA THR A 534 28.61 1.16 51.26
C THR A 534 29.39 1.36 52.57
N PRO A 535 29.23 2.46 53.33
CA PRO A 535 29.92 2.64 54.60
C PRO A 535 29.53 1.61 55.67
N TYR A 536 28.28 1.13 55.67
CA TYR A 536 27.83 0.10 56.63
C TYR A 536 28.46 -1.26 56.32
N LEU A 537 28.60 -1.59 55.04
CA LEU A 537 29.31 -2.77 54.56
C LEU A 537 30.83 -2.69 54.83
N GLU A 538 31.42 -1.50 54.97
CA GLU A 538 32.85 -1.37 55.29
C GLU A 538 33.12 -1.39 56.80
N ALA A 539 32.19 -0.87 57.60
CA ALA A 539 32.34 -0.74 59.05
C ALA A 539 32.28 -2.09 59.78
N CYS A 540 31.68 -3.13 59.17
CA CYS A 540 31.58 -4.49 59.73
C CYS A 540 31.09 -4.49 61.19
N LYS A 541 29.96 -3.82 61.46
CA LYS A 541 29.36 -3.73 62.80
C LYS A 541 28.13 -4.64 62.90
N LYS A 542 27.79 -5.06 64.13
CA LYS A 542 26.64 -5.96 64.38
C LYS A 542 25.28 -5.38 63.95
N ASP A 543 25.18 -4.06 63.80
CA ASP A 543 23.97 -3.35 63.36
C ASP A 543 23.91 -3.08 61.84
N MET A 544 24.81 -3.69 61.05
CA MET A 544 24.92 -3.48 59.60
C MET A 544 23.59 -3.67 58.86
N TRP A 545 22.99 -4.86 58.95
CA TRP A 545 21.74 -5.15 58.23
C TRP A 545 20.57 -4.32 58.72
N LYS A 546 20.48 -4.04 60.03
CA LYS A 546 19.46 -3.12 60.57
C LYS A 546 19.55 -1.74 59.93
N ASN A 547 20.75 -1.20 59.79
CA ASN A 547 20.97 0.10 59.15
C ASN A 547 20.70 0.04 57.64
N ILE A 548 21.13 -1.01 56.95
CA ILE A 548 20.87 -1.23 55.52
C ILE A 548 19.37 -1.32 55.25
N ARG A 549 18.61 -2.11 56.03
CA ARG A 549 17.15 -2.22 55.96
C ARG A 549 16.48 -0.87 56.14
N ASN A 550 16.89 -0.09 57.14
CA ASN A 550 16.36 1.25 57.36
C ASN A 550 16.58 2.17 56.15
N VAL A 551 17.80 2.17 55.58
CA VAL A 551 18.10 2.96 54.38
C VAL A 551 17.22 2.52 53.20
N ILE A 552 17.13 1.21 52.94
CA ILE A 552 16.33 0.66 51.84
C ILE A 552 14.85 1.00 52.04
N ASN A 553 14.27 0.75 53.21
CA ASN A 553 12.86 1.02 53.50
C ASN A 553 12.50 2.50 53.32
N ILE A 554 13.35 3.42 53.78
CA ILE A 554 13.15 4.86 53.60
C ILE A 554 13.23 5.24 52.12
N GLN A 555 14.23 4.74 51.39
CA GLN A 555 14.37 5.04 49.96
C GLN A 555 13.25 4.41 49.12
N PHE A 556 12.82 3.20 49.46
CA PHE A 556 11.76 2.50 48.75
C PHE A 556 10.41 3.19 48.97
N THR A 557 10.06 3.53 50.20
CA THR A 557 8.79 4.23 50.49
C THR A 557 8.71 5.56 49.73
N ASN A 558 9.76 6.38 49.79
CA ASN A 558 9.75 7.68 49.12
C ASN A 558 9.93 7.58 47.59
N GLY A 559 10.74 6.64 47.14
CA GLY A 559 11.05 6.44 45.72
C GLY A 559 9.89 5.83 44.95
N PHE A 560 9.33 4.72 45.44
CA PHE A 560 8.26 4.02 44.73
C PHE A 560 6.96 4.82 44.67
N ASN A 561 6.69 5.69 45.64
CA ASN A 561 5.56 6.64 45.54
C ASN A 561 5.70 7.55 44.31
N LYS A 562 6.92 8.01 43.99
CA LYS A 562 7.19 8.81 42.77
C LYS A 562 7.02 7.99 41.50
N LEU A 563 7.46 6.73 41.50
CA LEU A 563 7.30 5.85 40.35
C LEU A 563 5.82 5.52 40.10
N GLU A 564 5.07 5.23 41.16
CA GLU A 564 3.62 4.97 41.11
C GLU A 564 2.86 6.19 40.57
N GLU A 565 3.19 7.39 41.04
CA GLU A 565 2.66 8.64 40.49
C GLU A 565 3.02 8.81 39.01
N GLY A 566 4.25 8.46 38.62
CA GLY A 566 4.70 8.41 37.24
C GLY A 566 3.83 7.48 36.38
N PHE A 567 3.60 6.24 36.80
CA PHE A 567 2.76 5.31 36.06
C PHE A 567 1.32 5.81 35.94
N LYS A 568 0.70 6.29 37.03
CA LYS A 568 -0.67 6.82 37.01
C LYS A 568 -0.87 8.01 36.07
N THR A 569 0.15 8.88 35.96
CA THR A 569 0.06 10.13 35.21
C THR A 569 0.56 10.02 33.78
N CYS A 570 1.52 9.13 33.52
CA CYS A 570 2.18 9.01 32.22
C CYS A 570 1.58 7.91 31.35
N SER A 571 0.99 6.88 31.97
CA SER A 571 0.42 5.71 31.29
C SER A 571 -0.99 5.44 31.83
N ASN A 572 -1.94 5.08 30.95
CA ASN A 572 -3.27 4.63 31.37
C ASN A 572 -3.24 3.16 31.87
N MET A 573 -2.21 2.79 32.63
CA MET A 573 -2.11 1.45 33.21
C MET A 573 -3.20 1.27 34.26
N ASN A 574 -3.77 0.07 34.31
CA ASN A 574 -4.68 -0.30 35.39
C ASN A 574 -3.90 -0.41 36.71
N LYS A 575 -4.62 -0.43 37.82
CA LYS A 575 -4.01 -0.50 39.15
C LYS A 575 -3.20 -1.78 39.35
N ASP A 576 -3.69 -2.91 38.84
CA ASP A 576 -3.07 -4.22 39.03
C ASP A 576 -1.71 -4.33 38.31
N THR A 577 -1.62 -3.85 37.06
CA THR A 577 -0.34 -3.82 36.31
C THR A 577 0.66 -2.87 36.95
N ILE A 578 0.21 -1.76 37.55
CA ILE A 578 1.10 -0.86 38.32
C ILE A 578 1.69 -1.60 39.53
N GLU A 579 0.88 -2.35 40.27
CA GLU A 579 1.34 -3.11 41.44
C GLU A 579 2.34 -4.21 41.04
N GLU A 580 2.10 -4.91 39.93
CA GLU A 580 3.03 -5.91 39.39
C GLU A 580 4.37 -5.31 38.93
N GLU A 581 4.34 -4.18 38.21
CA GLU A 581 5.55 -3.49 37.75
C GLU A 581 6.37 -2.91 38.89
N ILE A 582 5.71 -2.40 39.95
CA ILE A 582 6.38 -1.95 41.17
C ILE A 582 7.03 -3.15 41.89
N LYS A 583 6.34 -4.28 41.99
CA LYS A 583 6.89 -5.49 42.62
C LYS A 583 8.14 -5.97 41.87
N LYS A 584 8.07 -6.03 40.54
CA LYS A 584 9.21 -6.40 39.68
C LYS A 584 10.38 -5.44 39.88
N SER A 585 10.12 -4.13 39.86
CA SER A 585 11.15 -3.10 40.06
C SER A 585 11.79 -3.16 41.45
N LYS A 586 11.03 -3.52 42.50
CA LYS A 586 11.59 -3.77 43.84
C LYS A 586 12.57 -4.94 43.81
N THR A 587 12.18 -6.07 43.21
CA THR A 587 13.04 -7.25 43.08
C THR A 587 14.30 -6.95 42.27
N ASP A 588 14.19 -6.23 41.15
CA ASP A 588 15.34 -5.85 40.29
C ASP A 588 16.37 -5.04 41.07
N ILE A 589 15.92 -4.05 41.86
CA ILE A 589 16.80 -3.21 42.68
C ILE A 589 17.41 -4.00 43.85
N LEU A 590 16.64 -4.88 44.49
CA LEU A 590 17.15 -5.75 45.55
C LEU A 590 18.23 -6.70 45.02
N ASN A 591 18.05 -7.27 43.83
CA ASN A 591 19.05 -8.10 43.17
C ASN A 591 20.32 -7.30 42.85
N SER A 592 20.19 -6.06 42.37
CA SER A 592 21.34 -5.17 42.14
C SER A 592 22.09 -4.82 43.43
N ILE A 593 21.38 -4.68 44.54
CA ILE A 593 22.01 -4.51 45.87
C ILE A 593 22.69 -5.81 46.31
N LYS A 594 22.06 -6.97 46.12
CA LYS A 594 22.67 -8.28 46.40
C LYS A 594 23.99 -8.43 45.63
N GLU A 595 24.00 -8.11 44.35
CA GLU A 595 25.18 -8.09 43.49
C GLU A 595 26.28 -7.16 44.02
N LEU A 596 25.93 -5.99 44.58
CA LEU A 596 26.90 -5.11 45.23
C LEU A 596 27.58 -5.82 46.42
N VAL A 597 26.80 -6.53 47.23
CA VAL A 597 27.34 -7.26 48.40
C VAL A 597 28.19 -8.45 47.96
N ILE A 598 27.76 -9.20 46.95
CA ILE A 598 28.54 -10.30 46.35
C ILE A 598 29.86 -9.80 45.79
N LYS A 599 29.88 -8.66 45.06
CA LYS A 599 31.13 -8.08 44.54
C LYS A 599 32.12 -7.70 45.64
N ARG A 600 31.62 -7.32 46.82
CA ARG A 600 32.45 -6.99 48.00
C ARG A 600 32.99 -8.21 48.74
N LYS A 601 32.62 -9.43 48.35
CA LYS A 601 33.22 -10.67 48.84
C LYS A 601 34.75 -10.67 48.75
N ILE A 602 35.31 -10.07 47.71
CA ILE A 602 36.78 -10.01 47.49
C ILE A 602 37.50 -9.26 48.62
N GLU A 603 36.87 -8.22 49.17
CA GLU A 603 37.45 -7.39 50.24
C GLU A 603 37.19 -7.96 51.64
N LEU A 604 36.32 -8.97 51.75
CA LEU A 604 35.84 -9.50 53.03
C LEU A 604 36.94 -10.11 53.91
N PRO A 605 37.88 -10.95 53.41
CA PRO A 605 38.93 -11.52 54.25
C PRO A 605 39.80 -10.44 54.92
N TYR A 606 40.15 -9.39 54.17
CA TYR A 606 40.93 -8.26 54.68
C TYR A 606 40.15 -7.46 55.74
N LEU A 607 38.85 -7.21 55.52
CA LEU A 607 38.02 -6.49 56.48
C LEU A 607 37.88 -7.25 57.81
N LEU A 608 37.71 -8.57 57.74
CA LEU A 608 37.61 -9.45 58.91
C LEU A 608 38.95 -9.57 59.64
N GLU A 609 40.07 -9.71 58.92
CA GLU A 609 41.41 -9.71 59.52
C GLU A 609 41.69 -8.39 60.25
N ARG A 610 41.36 -7.26 59.62
CA ARG A 610 41.51 -5.93 60.24
C ARG A 610 40.67 -5.80 61.50
N LYS A 611 39.44 -6.33 61.49
CA LYS A 611 38.55 -6.32 62.65
C LYS A 611 39.09 -7.20 63.79
N PHE A 612 39.53 -8.41 63.48
CA PHE A 612 40.18 -9.31 64.44
C PHE A 612 41.42 -8.64 65.07
N ASN A 613 42.31 -8.10 64.23
CA ASN A 613 43.52 -7.42 64.70
C ASN A 613 43.20 -6.23 65.61
N ASN A 614 42.21 -5.40 65.25
CA ASN A 614 41.78 -4.26 66.06
C ASN A 614 41.26 -4.66 67.45
N MET A 615 40.67 -5.86 67.58
CA MET A 615 40.20 -6.36 68.87
C MET A 615 41.32 -7.04 69.66
N PHE A 616 42.07 -7.92 69.00
CA PHE A 616 43.03 -8.80 69.64
C PHE A 616 44.41 -8.14 69.81
N ARG A 617 44.97 -7.56 68.75
CA ARG A 617 46.35 -7.03 68.74
C ARG A 617 46.45 -5.58 69.22
N PHE A 618 45.40 -4.78 69.09
CA PHE A 618 45.42 -3.36 69.48
C PHE A 618 44.61 -3.13 70.77
N ASP A 619 45.07 -2.21 71.60
CA ASP A 619 44.38 -1.75 72.80
C ASP A 619 43.30 -0.70 72.46
N ASN A 620 42.59 -0.23 73.49
CA ASN A 620 41.53 0.77 73.33
C ASN A 620 42.04 2.15 72.85
N LYS A 621 43.35 2.39 72.83
CA LYS A 621 44.00 3.61 72.33
C LYS A 621 44.54 3.44 70.90
N GLY A 622 44.37 2.26 70.29
CA GLY A 622 44.90 1.92 68.97
C GLY A 622 46.40 1.60 68.96
N LEU A 623 46.99 1.38 70.13
CA LEU A 623 48.39 0.97 70.25
C LEU A 623 48.48 -0.57 70.26
N PRO A 624 49.54 -1.17 69.68
CA PRO A 624 49.77 -2.60 69.82
C PRO A 624 49.83 -2.99 71.31
N ARG A 625 49.08 -4.03 71.69
CA ARG A 625 49.08 -4.56 73.06
C ARG A 625 50.46 -5.12 73.39
N LYS A 626 50.93 -4.84 74.59
CA LYS A 626 52.08 -5.54 75.19
C LYS A 626 51.52 -6.58 76.14
N TRP A 627 51.82 -7.84 75.89
CA TRP A 627 51.38 -8.95 76.72
C TRP A 627 52.25 -9.06 77.96
N GLU A 628 51.62 -9.04 79.13
CA GLU A 628 52.26 -9.37 80.40
C GLU A 628 52.02 -10.85 80.75
N PRO A 629 52.85 -11.47 81.61
CA PRO A 629 52.69 -12.87 82.01
C PRO A 629 51.32 -13.17 82.65
N THR A 630 50.72 -12.18 83.30
CA THR A 630 49.42 -12.27 83.96
C THR A 630 48.22 -12.13 83.02
N ASP A 631 48.45 -11.76 81.76
CA ASP A 631 47.36 -11.52 80.80
C ASP A 631 46.75 -12.84 80.32
N ASP A 632 45.41 -12.87 80.31
CA ASP A 632 44.61 -13.95 79.75
C ASP A 632 44.43 -13.74 78.23
N VAL A 633 45.40 -14.29 77.49
CA VAL A 633 45.40 -14.27 76.02
C VAL A 633 44.22 -15.06 75.46
N ASP A 634 43.85 -16.17 76.11
CA ASP A 634 42.86 -17.13 75.62
C ASP A 634 41.46 -16.52 75.60
N THR A 635 41.01 -15.93 76.71
CA THR A 635 39.68 -15.32 76.78
C THR A 635 39.52 -14.19 75.78
N LEU A 636 40.55 -13.36 75.60
CA LEU A 636 40.52 -12.26 74.62
C LEU A 636 40.55 -12.78 73.18
N TYR A 637 41.33 -13.83 72.92
CA TYR A 637 41.39 -14.51 71.62
C TYR A 637 40.02 -15.07 71.23
N PHE A 638 39.39 -15.83 72.13
CA PHE A 638 38.06 -16.39 71.88
C PHE A 638 37.00 -15.31 71.69
N ALA A 639 37.05 -14.22 72.48
CA ALA A 639 36.12 -13.10 72.30
C ALA A 639 36.30 -12.40 70.94
N ALA A 640 37.55 -12.17 70.51
CA ALA A 640 37.84 -11.56 69.22
C ALA A 640 37.48 -12.49 68.04
N ARG A 641 37.70 -13.79 68.20
CA ARG A 641 37.34 -14.82 67.22
C ARG A 641 35.81 -14.94 67.10
N ASP A 642 35.10 -15.09 68.21
CA ASP A 642 33.63 -15.18 68.25
C ASP A 642 33.00 -13.92 67.61
N GLU A 643 33.51 -12.70 67.90
CA GLU A 643 32.99 -11.48 67.25
C GLU A 643 33.29 -11.42 65.74
N THR A 644 34.42 -11.95 65.30
CA THR A 644 34.78 -11.99 63.87
C THR A 644 33.92 -13.02 63.12
N GLU A 645 33.67 -14.19 63.71
CA GLU A 645 32.78 -15.22 63.17
C GLU A 645 31.31 -14.77 63.14
N ASP A 646 30.85 -14.02 64.16
CA ASP A 646 29.54 -13.36 64.18
C ASP A 646 29.38 -12.39 63.00
N ILE A 647 30.43 -11.63 62.67
CA ILE A 647 30.41 -10.69 61.54
C ILE A 647 30.41 -11.46 60.22
N LEU A 648 31.19 -12.54 60.09
CA LEU A 648 31.15 -13.40 58.91
C LEU A 648 29.74 -13.98 58.68
N ASP A 649 29.03 -14.37 59.73
CA ASP A 649 27.65 -14.86 59.65
C ASP A 649 26.70 -13.83 58.99
N MET A 650 26.96 -12.54 59.22
CA MET A 650 26.19 -11.46 58.60
C MET A 650 26.43 -11.39 57.09
N TYR A 651 27.59 -11.77 56.58
CA TYR A 651 27.88 -11.74 55.14
C TYR A 651 27.47 -13.02 54.40
N CYS A 652 27.07 -14.08 55.10
CA CYS A 652 26.66 -15.33 54.46
C CYS A 652 25.31 -15.22 53.73
N TYR A 653 24.43 -14.31 54.17
CA TYR A 653 23.03 -14.25 53.73
C TYR A 653 22.52 -12.82 53.56
N PHE A 654 21.68 -12.60 52.56
CA PHE A 654 21.10 -11.30 52.22
C PHE A 654 19.88 -10.98 53.11
N ARG A 655 20.12 -10.32 54.25
CA ARG A 655 19.12 -10.11 55.33
C ARG A 655 18.31 -8.82 55.17
N ILE A 656 17.43 -8.79 54.18
CA ILE A 656 16.56 -7.63 53.89
C ILE A 656 15.29 -7.63 54.74
N GLU A 657 14.79 -8.78 55.14
CA GLU A 657 13.63 -8.88 56.04
C GLU A 657 14.09 -9.08 57.49
N GLU A 658 13.31 -8.61 58.46
CA GLU A 658 13.62 -8.87 59.89
C GLU A 658 13.60 -10.37 60.21
N SER A 659 12.79 -11.16 59.49
CA SER A 659 12.77 -12.62 59.59
C SER A 659 14.07 -13.28 59.15
N ASP A 660 14.90 -12.61 58.34
CA ASP A 660 16.15 -13.18 57.82
C ASP A 660 17.26 -13.22 58.90
N ASP A 661 17.10 -12.49 60.01
CA ASP A 661 18.08 -12.45 61.12
C ASP A 661 18.14 -13.77 61.91
N GLN A 662 17.14 -14.66 61.76
CA GLN A 662 17.07 -15.94 62.47
C GLN A 662 18.03 -17.01 61.93
N TYR A 663 18.49 -16.86 60.69
CA TYR A 663 19.32 -17.85 60.02
C TYR A 663 20.78 -17.68 60.44
N LYS A 664 21.41 -18.74 60.97
CA LYS A 664 22.85 -18.78 61.26
C LYS A 664 23.53 -19.81 60.36
N PHE A 665 24.70 -19.46 59.87
CA PHE A 665 25.47 -20.15 58.85
C PHE A 665 26.89 -20.49 59.32
N THR A 666 27.46 -19.71 60.24
CA THR A 666 28.73 -20.02 60.94
C THR A 666 28.46 -20.72 62.26
N ILE A 667 29.25 -21.75 62.58
CA ILE A 667 29.26 -22.45 63.86
C ILE A 667 30.60 -22.15 64.53
N ASN A 668 30.57 -21.69 65.78
CA ASN A 668 31.78 -21.47 66.57
C ASN A 668 32.44 -22.83 66.81
N TYR A 669 33.52 -23.12 66.06
CA TYR A 669 34.34 -24.31 66.27
C TYR A 669 35.09 -24.18 67.61
N ARG A 670 34.49 -24.72 68.68
CA ARG A 670 35.14 -24.79 70.01
C ARG A 670 35.85 -26.11 70.26
N ASP A 671 35.40 -27.20 69.65
CA ASP A 671 35.96 -28.53 69.85
C ASP A 671 36.15 -29.22 68.49
N GLY A 672 37.22 -30.02 68.35
CA GLY A 672 37.59 -30.73 67.12
C GLY A 672 36.59 -31.78 66.62
N ASP A 673 35.35 -31.74 67.09
CA ASP A 673 34.25 -32.57 66.59
C ASP A 673 33.55 -31.82 65.45
N LEU A 674 33.79 -32.24 64.20
CA LEU A 674 32.95 -31.83 63.06
C LEU A 674 31.54 -32.44 63.21
N PRO A 675 30.45 -31.67 63.31
CA PRO A 675 29.16 -32.14 62.82
C PRO A 675 29.12 -31.81 61.32
N SER A 676 29.65 -32.73 60.50
CA SER A 676 29.69 -32.64 59.03
C SER A 676 28.33 -32.31 58.40
N GLU A 677 27.22 -32.67 59.06
CA GLU A 677 25.86 -32.47 58.53
C GLU A 677 25.36 -31.01 58.60
N SER A 678 25.91 -30.19 59.49
CA SER A 678 25.36 -28.84 59.77
C SER A 678 25.83 -27.74 58.81
N ILE A 679 26.90 -28.01 58.04
CA ILE A 679 27.52 -27.05 57.12
C ILE A 679 26.99 -27.22 55.68
N GLU A 680 26.61 -28.44 55.30
CA GLU A 680 26.15 -28.76 53.94
C GLU A 680 24.71 -28.29 53.67
N THR A 681 23.83 -28.29 54.68
CA THR A 681 22.41 -27.94 54.49
C THR A 681 22.14 -26.46 54.73
N LEU A 682 21.46 -25.79 53.79
CA LEU A 682 20.82 -24.51 54.07
C LEU A 682 19.98 -24.62 55.36
N PRO A 683 19.99 -23.59 56.24
CA PRO A 683 19.08 -23.53 57.38
C PRO A 683 17.64 -23.78 56.92
N LYS A 684 16.89 -24.62 57.65
CA LYS A 684 15.51 -24.99 57.27
C LYS A 684 14.65 -23.71 57.13
N GLY A 685 14.18 -23.44 55.91
CA GLY A 685 13.37 -22.27 55.57
C GLY A 685 14.16 -21.08 54.99
N ALA A 686 15.49 -21.14 54.92
CA ALA A 686 16.29 -20.15 54.22
C ALA A 686 16.10 -20.27 52.70
N ASP A 687 16.08 -19.12 52.03
CA ASP A 687 15.91 -19.01 50.59
C ASP A 687 17.28 -19.11 49.90
N GLU A 688 17.42 -20.07 48.98
CA GLU A 688 18.63 -20.24 48.18
C GLU A 688 18.97 -18.96 47.39
N GLU A 689 17.96 -18.22 46.93
CA GLU A 689 18.16 -16.98 46.18
C GLU A 689 18.74 -15.84 47.04
N LYS A 690 18.73 -15.96 48.38
CA LYS A 690 19.29 -14.96 49.30
C LYS A 690 20.71 -15.29 49.78
N VAL A 691 21.25 -16.47 49.48
CA VAL A 691 22.61 -16.84 49.86
C VAL A 691 23.63 -15.96 49.12
N ILE A 692 24.62 -15.45 49.85
CA ILE A 692 25.72 -14.62 49.33
C ILE A 692 27.00 -15.44 49.24
N LEU A 693 27.35 -16.16 50.32
CA LEU A 693 28.50 -17.05 50.37
C LEU A 693 28.00 -18.49 50.27
N ASN A 694 28.39 -19.17 49.19
CA ASN A 694 28.09 -20.58 49.04
C ASN A 694 28.89 -21.42 50.08
N HIS A 695 28.62 -22.72 50.13
CA HIS A 695 29.26 -23.61 51.10
C HIS A 695 30.79 -23.66 50.95
N GLU A 696 31.30 -23.83 49.74
CA GLU A 696 32.73 -23.95 49.45
C GLU A 696 33.48 -22.66 49.79
N GLU A 697 32.90 -21.51 49.43
CA GLU A 697 33.43 -20.18 49.71
C GLU A 697 33.44 -19.88 51.21
N ARG A 698 32.40 -20.32 51.93
CA ARG A 698 32.38 -20.20 53.39
C ARG A 698 33.50 -21.01 54.00
N LYS A 699 33.71 -22.25 53.54
CA LYS A 699 34.77 -23.12 54.04
C LYS A 699 36.15 -22.52 53.79
N GLU A 700 36.43 -22.08 52.57
CA GLU A 700 37.70 -21.44 52.20
C GLU A 700 37.97 -20.18 53.04
N LEU A 701 36.95 -19.36 53.27
CA LEU A 701 37.07 -18.14 54.07
C LEU A 701 37.29 -18.46 55.56
N ILE A 702 36.59 -19.46 56.11
CA ILE A 702 36.82 -19.93 57.49
C ILE A 702 38.24 -20.48 57.65
N GLU A 703 38.74 -21.27 56.70
CA GLU A 703 40.12 -21.77 56.72
C GLU A 703 41.14 -20.61 56.68
N THR A 704 40.90 -19.62 55.83
CA THR A 704 41.73 -18.41 55.74
C THR A 704 41.73 -17.61 57.06
N LEU A 705 40.55 -17.44 57.67
CA LEU A 705 40.43 -16.77 58.97
C LEU A 705 41.12 -17.55 60.09
N ASN A 706 40.96 -18.89 60.13
CA ASN A 706 41.64 -19.72 61.12
C ASN A 706 43.17 -19.55 61.02
N GLY A 707 43.71 -19.49 59.80
CA GLY A 707 45.13 -19.17 59.60
C GLY A 707 45.53 -17.79 60.16
N PHE A 708 44.68 -16.76 60.00
CA PHE A 708 44.92 -15.45 60.61
C PHE A 708 44.82 -15.47 62.14
N PHE A 709 43.83 -16.20 62.67
CA PHE A 709 43.61 -16.34 64.10
C PHE A 709 44.79 -17.05 64.77
N GLU A 710 45.21 -18.20 64.23
CA GLU A 710 46.36 -18.97 64.73
C GLU A 710 47.65 -18.14 64.70
N LYS A 711 47.92 -17.45 63.58
CA LYS A 711 49.09 -16.58 63.45
C LYS A 711 49.07 -15.46 64.49
N GLY A 712 47.91 -14.83 64.70
CA GLY A 712 47.75 -13.80 65.72
C GLY A 712 48.02 -14.33 67.13
N TYR A 713 47.44 -15.48 67.45
CA TYR A 713 47.55 -16.14 68.74
C TYR A 713 48.99 -16.58 69.07
N LEU A 714 49.69 -17.21 68.12
CA LEU A 714 51.09 -17.62 68.29
C LEU A 714 52.03 -16.44 68.53
N ILE A 715 51.79 -15.29 67.87
CA ILE A 715 52.56 -14.07 68.11
C ILE A 715 52.33 -13.56 69.53
N ALA A 716 51.07 -13.53 69.99
CA ALA A 716 50.72 -13.11 71.35
C ALA A 716 51.34 -14.02 72.41
N LEU A 717 51.28 -15.34 72.23
CA LEU A 717 51.94 -16.32 73.11
C LEU A 717 53.45 -16.08 73.17
N ARG A 718 54.11 -15.89 72.02
CA ARG A 718 55.54 -15.63 71.97
C ARG A 718 55.92 -14.30 72.64
N GLU A 719 55.11 -13.26 72.49
CA GLU A 719 55.32 -11.98 73.17
C GLU A 719 55.13 -12.11 74.69
N LYS A 720 54.14 -12.91 75.13
CA LYS A 720 53.93 -13.25 76.54
C LYS A 720 55.13 -14.03 77.10
N GLU A 721 55.60 -15.08 76.42
CA GLU A 721 56.81 -15.83 76.81
C GLU A 721 58.05 -14.93 76.88
N ASN A 722 58.26 -14.07 75.87
CA ASN A 722 59.37 -13.11 75.88
C ASN A 722 59.27 -12.10 77.04
N SER A 723 58.05 -11.75 77.47
CA SER A 723 57.84 -10.89 78.64
C SER A 723 58.11 -11.61 79.97
N GLU A 724 57.89 -12.94 80.02
CA GLU A 724 58.27 -13.81 81.15
C GLU A 724 59.78 -13.98 81.28
N ILE A 725 60.50 -14.01 80.14
CA ILE A 725 61.97 -13.96 80.10
C ILE A 725 62.43 -12.53 80.43
N LYS A 726 62.15 -12.08 81.66
CA LYS A 726 62.96 -11.05 82.27
C LYS A 726 64.36 -11.63 82.39
N TYR A 727 65.34 -11.00 81.74
CA TYR A 727 66.76 -11.16 82.04
C TYR A 727 67.04 -10.67 83.47
N GLN A 728 66.42 -11.28 84.47
CA GLN A 728 66.88 -11.21 85.84
C GLN A 728 67.89 -12.34 85.97
N ILE A 729 69.16 -11.97 85.85
CA ILE A 729 70.24 -12.84 86.34
C ILE A 729 69.80 -13.30 87.72
N PRO A 730 69.66 -14.61 87.97
CA PRO A 730 69.16 -15.10 89.24
C PRO A 730 69.99 -14.47 90.37
N LEU A 731 69.33 -13.99 91.42
CA LEU A 731 70.00 -13.21 92.47
C LEU A 731 71.14 -14.01 93.12
N TYR A 732 70.97 -15.34 93.23
CA TYR A 732 72.03 -16.25 93.68
C TYR A 732 73.25 -16.28 92.74
N LEU A 733 73.05 -16.04 91.45
CA LEU A 733 74.12 -15.99 90.44
C LEU A 733 74.89 -14.68 90.58
N ILE A 734 74.21 -13.56 90.89
CA ILE A 734 74.88 -12.31 91.31
C ILE A 734 75.68 -12.55 92.59
N VAL A 735 75.09 -13.21 93.60
CA VAL A 735 75.78 -13.55 94.85
C VAL A 735 76.99 -14.47 94.58
N LEU A 736 76.86 -15.45 93.69
CA LEU A 736 77.95 -16.33 93.27
C LEU A 736 79.06 -15.56 92.54
N VAL A 737 78.71 -14.64 91.64
CA VAL A 737 79.70 -13.79 90.95
C VAL A 737 80.40 -12.88 91.94
N VAL A 738 79.68 -12.32 92.90
CA VAL A 738 80.28 -11.52 93.98
C VAL A 738 81.18 -12.38 94.87
N PHE A 739 80.78 -13.61 95.18
CA PHE A 739 81.52 -14.52 96.06
C PHE A 739 82.77 -15.09 95.39
N PHE A 740 82.62 -15.71 94.21
CA PHE A 740 83.73 -16.26 93.45
C PHE A 740 84.62 -15.19 92.85
N GLY A 741 84.05 -14.06 92.43
CA GLY A 741 84.79 -12.92 91.90
C GLY A 741 85.35 -11.99 92.98
N PHE A 742 85.14 -12.28 94.28
CA PHE A 742 85.62 -11.42 95.36
C PHE A 742 87.15 -11.39 95.39
N ASP A 743 87.78 -12.54 95.16
CA ASP A 743 89.24 -12.65 95.17
C ASP A 743 89.85 -11.85 94.02
N GLU A 744 89.27 -11.90 92.82
CA GLU A 744 89.66 -11.07 91.67
C GLU A 744 89.37 -9.59 91.91
N PHE A 745 88.25 -9.26 92.57
CA PHE A 745 87.90 -7.89 92.93
C PHE A 745 88.92 -7.29 93.91
N ILE A 746 89.34 -8.06 94.92
CA ILE A 746 90.42 -7.68 95.84
C ILE A 746 91.76 -7.59 95.10
N ALA A 747 92.04 -8.49 94.15
CA ALA A 747 93.26 -8.43 93.33
C ALA A 747 93.36 -7.14 92.51
N ILE A 748 92.24 -6.65 91.97
CA ILE A 748 92.17 -5.37 91.25
C ILE A 748 92.44 -4.20 92.20
N LEU A 749 91.88 -4.21 93.42
CA LEU A 749 92.10 -3.16 94.43
C LEU A 749 93.52 -3.13 94.99
N THR A 750 94.13 -4.31 95.16
CA THR A 750 95.47 -4.45 95.73
C THR A 750 96.56 -4.10 94.71
N ASN A 751 96.28 -4.28 93.42
CA ASN A 751 97.20 -3.92 92.34
C ASN A 751 96.91 -2.50 91.82
N PRO A 752 97.78 -1.51 92.09
CA PRO A 752 97.53 -0.12 91.73
C PRO A 752 97.35 0.11 90.22
N LEU A 753 97.99 -0.71 89.36
CA LEU A 753 97.83 -0.59 87.91
C LEU A 753 96.43 -1.06 87.45
N LEU A 754 95.94 -2.18 88.00
CA LEU A 754 94.61 -2.68 87.69
C LEU A 754 93.52 -1.75 88.21
N PHE A 755 93.72 -1.17 89.39
CA PHE A 755 92.79 -0.19 89.96
C PHE A 755 92.66 1.05 89.06
N ILE A 756 93.78 1.62 88.60
CA ILE A 756 93.77 2.77 87.68
C ILE A 756 93.10 2.41 86.35
N LEU A 757 93.43 1.25 85.76
CA LEU A 757 92.80 0.79 84.52
C LEU A 757 91.28 0.65 84.67
N THR A 758 90.82 0.11 85.80
CA THR A 758 89.40 -0.06 86.11
C THR A 758 88.68 1.28 86.24
N LEU A 759 89.31 2.28 86.86
CA LEU A 759 88.77 3.65 86.91
C LEU A 759 88.67 4.30 85.53
N ILE A 760 89.65 4.09 84.65
CA ILE A 760 89.61 4.62 83.28
C ILE A 760 88.47 3.98 82.48
N ILE A 761 88.35 2.65 82.51
CA ILE A 761 87.28 1.92 81.80
C ILE A 761 85.92 2.30 82.38
N GLY A 762 85.78 2.28 83.71
CA GLY A 762 84.53 2.64 84.39
C GLY A 762 84.12 4.10 84.11
N GLY A 763 85.08 5.02 84.12
CA GLY A 763 84.85 6.42 83.73
C GLY A 763 84.40 6.55 82.27
N GLY A 764 85.03 5.83 81.35
CA GLY A 764 84.64 5.80 79.93
C GLY A 764 83.22 5.27 79.72
N VAL A 765 82.86 4.17 80.39
CA VAL A 765 81.50 3.60 80.34
C VAL A 765 80.48 4.57 80.93
N TYR A 766 80.80 5.23 82.04
CA TYR A 766 79.92 6.21 82.66
C TYR A 766 79.69 7.44 81.78
N ILE A 767 80.74 7.96 81.15
CA ILE A 767 80.63 9.05 80.16
C ILE A 767 79.77 8.60 78.98
N GLY A 768 80.00 7.39 78.46
CA GLY A 768 79.21 6.81 77.38
C GLY A 768 77.73 6.66 77.73
N TYR A 769 77.42 6.25 78.96
CA TYR A 769 76.06 6.17 79.48
C TYR A 769 75.42 7.56 79.58
N LYS A 770 76.12 8.54 80.16
CA LYS A 770 75.59 9.91 80.32
C LYS A 770 75.38 10.63 78.99
N LEU A 771 76.18 10.32 77.97
CA LEU A 771 76.04 10.85 76.61
C LEU A 771 75.05 10.05 75.75
N ASN A 772 74.38 9.02 76.30
CA ASN A 772 73.49 8.12 75.58
C ASN A 772 74.13 7.45 74.34
N LEU A 773 75.44 7.26 74.39
CA LEU A 773 76.22 6.59 73.33
C LEU A 773 76.08 5.07 73.38
N GLY A 774 75.29 4.51 74.30
CA GLY A 774 75.08 3.07 74.44
C GLY A 774 74.55 2.41 73.18
N GLY A 775 73.66 3.10 72.43
CA GLY A 775 73.18 2.61 71.13
C GLY A 775 74.26 2.58 70.06
N VAL A 776 75.10 3.63 70.01
CA VAL A 776 76.25 3.70 69.08
C VAL A 776 77.28 2.62 69.41
N ALA A 777 77.61 2.46 70.70
CA ALA A 777 78.54 1.43 71.16
C ALA A 777 78.01 0.02 70.86
N LYS A 778 76.72 -0.26 71.10
CA LYS A 778 76.11 -1.56 70.77
C LYS A 778 76.21 -1.86 69.28
N ASN A 779 75.82 -0.90 68.42
CA ASN A 779 75.88 -1.08 66.97
C ASN A 779 77.32 -1.27 66.49
N TYR A 780 78.27 -0.50 67.04
CA TYR A 780 79.69 -0.60 66.68
C TYR A 780 80.33 -1.91 67.18
N ILE A 781 79.98 -2.37 68.39
CA ILE A 781 80.42 -3.67 68.93
C ILE A 781 79.81 -4.81 68.11
N GLN A 782 78.52 -4.75 67.78
CA GLN A 782 77.89 -5.74 66.92
C GLN A 782 78.55 -5.76 65.54
N TYR A 783 78.85 -4.59 64.97
CA TYR A 783 79.56 -4.47 63.70
C TYR A 783 80.99 -5.05 63.79
N LEU A 784 81.75 -4.75 64.84
CA LEU A 784 83.09 -5.31 65.04
C LEU A 784 83.05 -6.81 65.31
N LEU A 785 82.05 -7.31 66.04
CA LEU A 785 81.86 -8.75 66.26
C LEU A 785 81.46 -9.43 64.96
N SER A 786 80.52 -8.89 64.19
CA SER A 786 80.15 -9.46 62.89
C SER A 786 81.31 -9.42 61.92
N MET A 787 82.10 -8.35 61.92
CA MET A 787 83.26 -8.19 61.05
C MET A 787 84.41 -9.11 61.47
N SER A 788 84.72 -9.19 62.76
CA SER A 788 85.74 -10.15 63.26
C SER A 788 85.31 -11.59 63.06
N LEU A 789 84.02 -11.91 63.24
CA LEU A 789 83.46 -13.24 62.99
C LEU A 789 83.49 -13.57 61.50
N SER A 790 83.15 -12.61 60.63
CA SER A 790 83.27 -12.79 59.18
C SER A 790 84.73 -12.99 58.76
N SER A 791 85.66 -12.16 59.25
CA SER A 791 87.08 -12.31 58.97
C SER A 791 87.67 -13.60 59.53
N THR A 792 87.22 -14.08 60.70
CA THR A 792 87.67 -15.37 61.24
C THR A 792 87.07 -16.54 60.47
N MET A 793 85.78 -16.48 60.09
CA MET A 793 85.17 -17.51 59.23
C MET A 793 85.87 -17.57 57.87
N GLU A 794 86.22 -16.41 57.30
CA GLU A 794 86.93 -16.32 56.03
C GLU A 794 88.37 -16.83 56.14
N TYR A 795 89.09 -16.49 57.22
CA TYR A 795 90.42 -17.04 57.51
C TYR A 795 90.36 -18.57 57.72
N LEU A 796 89.44 -19.05 58.55
CA LEU A 796 89.28 -20.48 58.79
C LEU A 796 88.91 -21.24 57.50
N ARG A 797 88.15 -20.62 56.59
CA ARG A 797 87.84 -21.20 55.27
C ARG A 797 89.09 -21.42 54.41
N THR A 798 90.15 -20.63 54.58
CA THR A 798 91.43 -20.84 53.87
C THR A 798 92.20 -22.08 54.35
N ILE A 799 91.83 -22.62 55.51
CA ILE A 799 92.40 -23.86 56.05
C ILE A 799 91.57 -25.04 55.49
N PRO A 800 92.12 -25.92 54.64
CA PRO A 800 91.37 -26.97 53.92
C PRO A 800 90.52 -27.89 54.81
N PHE A 801 90.94 -28.07 56.07
CA PHE A 801 90.23 -28.87 57.05
C PHE A 801 88.87 -28.28 57.44
N PHE A 802 88.78 -26.95 57.57
CA PHE A 802 87.57 -26.26 58.01
C PHE A 802 86.64 -25.85 56.86
N THR A 803 87.14 -25.79 55.62
CA THR A 803 86.39 -25.37 54.43
C THR A 803 85.00 -26.04 54.30
N PRO A 804 84.85 -27.38 54.32
CA PRO A 804 83.52 -28.00 54.16
C PRO A 804 82.57 -27.72 55.32
N LEU A 805 83.11 -27.48 56.53
CA LEU A 805 82.31 -27.20 57.72
C LEU A 805 81.80 -25.76 57.70
N ILE A 806 82.67 -24.83 57.29
CA ILE A 806 82.32 -23.42 57.14
C ILE A 806 81.40 -23.21 55.95
N ASP A 807 81.57 -23.90 54.83
CA ASP A 807 80.63 -23.77 53.69
C ASP A 807 79.21 -24.23 54.03
N LYS A 808 79.07 -25.16 54.99
CA LYS A 808 77.77 -25.61 55.48
C LYS A 808 77.11 -24.64 56.47
N VAL A 809 77.91 -23.96 57.30
CA VAL A 809 77.43 -23.11 58.40
C VAL A 809 77.40 -21.62 58.00
N TRP A 810 78.29 -21.20 57.10
CA TRP A 810 78.50 -19.83 56.63
C TRP A 810 78.79 -19.84 55.11
N PRO A 811 77.82 -20.23 54.26
CA PRO A 811 77.99 -20.30 52.80
C PRO A 811 78.41 -18.94 52.19
N LYS A 812 79.10 -18.95 51.05
CA LYS A 812 79.31 -17.72 50.28
C LYS A 812 77.98 -17.24 49.70
N ASP A 813 77.62 -15.99 49.94
CA ASP A 813 76.61 -15.31 49.13
C ASP A 813 77.20 -15.05 47.74
N ASP A 814 76.98 -15.96 46.78
CA ASP A 814 77.40 -15.77 45.39
C ASP A 814 76.51 -14.75 44.63
N ASN A 815 75.50 -14.17 45.28
CA ASN A 815 74.48 -13.34 44.62
C ASN A 815 74.54 -11.83 44.88
N ASN A 816 75.62 -11.27 45.47
CA ASN A 816 75.67 -9.81 45.68
C ASN A 816 76.92 -9.08 45.19
N THR A 817 77.87 -9.74 44.50
CA THR A 817 79.06 -9.06 44.00
C THR A 817 78.85 -8.17 42.76
N GLU A 818 77.68 -8.20 42.11
CA GLU A 818 77.38 -7.21 41.06
C GLU A 818 76.62 -5.98 41.60
N GLU A 819 75.64 -6.13 42.49
CA GLU A 819 74.89 -4.95 42.99
C GLU A 819 75.60 -4.20 44.13
N THR A 820 76.35 -4.87 45.02
CA THR A 820 77.05 -4.12 46.11
C THR A 820 78.37 -3.45 45.69
N GLN A 821 78.93 -3.76 44.52
CA GLN A 821 80.04 -2.96 43.97
C GLN A 821 79.58 -1.69 43.22
N GLU A 822 78.30 -1.57 42.86
CA GLU A 822 77.72 -0.30 42.39
C GLU A 822 77.19 0.57 43.53
N GLU A 823 76.78 0.03 44.67
CA GLU A 823 76.40 0.87 45.83
C GLU A 823 77.58 1.33 46.69
N ILE A 824 78.75 0.70 46.58
CA ILE A 824 79.97 1.12 47.31
C ILE A 824 80.95 1.91 46.41
N LYS A 825 80.78 1.89 45.08
CA LYS A 825 81.36 2.90 44.18
C LYS A 825 80.52 4.16 44.20
#